data_AF-A0A5S3XN54-F1
#
_entry.id   AF-A0A5S3XN54-F1
#
_cell.length_a   1.000
_cell.length_b   1.000
_cell.length_c   1.000
_cell.angle_alpha   90.00
_cell.angle_beta   90.00
_cell.angle_gamma   90.00
#
_symmetry.space_group_name_H-M   'P 1'
#
loop_
_entity.id
_entity.type
_entity.pdbx_description
1 polymer ?
#
loop_
_entity_poly.entity_id
_entity_poly.type
_entity_poly.pdbx_seq_one_letter_code
_entity_poly.pdbx_strand_id
1 'polypeptide(L)'
;MSTIESQIQKLNDTNAELARVNNELTSAVRTHTNDINNEVAAAKNTMAAATASAISEVKADANAVNAEIKARMDDAVVPWLPAMTKVQFDALRADRKQQYAGSGFVEWGKHRNGWENINEGMSTEVTGSNRINLGSGLHANTNAIGQSSLKAPRVVMDGVNIELDSVGVNASVSYQANLVLLPPAPDGTKTYDSGTGTVTQHANAEVAFASETATNKVITSRKDLVFLESWHEKIADKDVVYPLGNVQYGASSYKGVTLLNNLVAQGYSAFGEWDENTKGFGAKWSSLTDAQKALFLSEPEHNIYYDAEAKIYVQVRYRIRVIEGLGDDWQEYRPTENNKYGLCYSYNNCWINSQNASEVPLDFTREFVNNVYWSPAGFNRDKLTSDGSVSVFESRFKVNDSGAFATPIALVQRMNQGAYHPTYNPMGCSCFRKTSGGSGVADVSGWYNQESGNKVVSSLECFSSLGNNEPGRGSHSGTGYINNNYSGRSDQYKFYDAIYAGQVEDLRLNANKLDVNKLREDAMRKAVSGALRGKGKVPFTIFNKGQCLSSEFTIYIHRVNSFASSLIGKNIYYNARNYMSALEDFAVFEGAPIAIKFIDAGDTDLASYAGGVKLNEWLYLNKFQVLNSKNHIACINPNTGNSNWFSSGSAPTISAEILMPTENETPEFNSLPWVDIIGHPERIATTFPDGVVGQWISQIPDAVMDRFNLNKKASSTSAIRTFTSDDGSSWISDTTTLDNTKNQNITIWSASQVALIQYESPSNFTEPSNNAVVVGDVGDVRFNSEYRVQRGNRLQHSLIGEIGKDSNVPYANFKLTDNLILDDGRLYGNENNGFGPLHNPIEAKASSGNEGNSGMKALSTITEKNGLYYLQLHGAELKHHKPTFTDVNPSSNTTYTEGNFYRLTNYGAKGYYVCEVTKTFVLYTNTDYIQMESGDVVYGPTNQVVLRKLNTADGSSWGDDQTIPIVNGEDVKTDLNGNTVKVFCHHTQIPLGIAHND
;
A
#
# COMPACT_ATOMS: atom_id res chain seq x y z
N MET A 1 79.57 -91.00 104.13
CA MET A 1 78.82 -90.04 103.27
C MET A 1 79.58 -88.74 103.27
N SER A 2 80.20 -88.40 102.14
CA SER A 2 81.35 -87.48 102.06
C SER A 2 80.93 -86.08 101.59
N THR A 3 81.67 -85.07 102.04
CA THR A 3 81.46 -83.62 101.86
C THR A 3 81.21 -83.16 100.41
N ILE A 4 81.52 -83.98 99.42
CA ILE A 4 81.32 -83.72 97.97
C ILE A 4 79.85 -83.85 97.56
N GLU A 5 79.08 -84.80 98.13
CA GLU A 5 77.67 -85.01 97.76
C GLU A 5 76.78 -83.82 98.16
N SER A 6 77.09 -83.16 99.29
CA SER A 6 76.37 -81.96 99.74
C SER A 6 76.67 -80.73 98.87
N GLN A 7 77.89 -80.61 98.33
CA GLN A 7 78.26 -79.53 97.41
C GLN A 7 77.60 -79.69 96.04
N ILE A 8 77.50 -80.93 95.54
CA ILE A 8 76.78 -81.25 94.30
C ILE A 8 75.28 -80.95 94.44
N GLN A 9 74.64 -81.28 95.57
CA GLN A 9 73.23 -80.96 95.79
C GLN A 9 72.99 -79.44 95.82
N LYS A 10 73.83 -78.67 96.53
CA LYS A 10 73.73 -77.19 96.53
C LYS A 10 73.93 -76.57 95.16
N LEU A 11 74.85 -77.11 94.35
CA LEU A 11 75.06 -76.70 92.96
C LEU A 11 73.84 -77.02 92.09
N ASN A 12 73.25 -78.20 92.25
CA ASN A 12 72.04 -78.59 91.53
C ASN A 12 70.83 -77.72 91.92
N ASP A 13 70.66 -77.42 93.21
CA ASP A 13 69.60 -76.53 93.71
C ASP A 13 69.79 -75.09 93.19
N THR A 14 71.04 -74.60 93.17
CA THR A 14 71.38 -73.28 92.61
C THR A 14 71.14 -73.22 91.10
N ASN A 15 71.50 -74.28 90.36
CA ASN A 15 71.25 -74.38 88.92
C ASN A 15 69.74 -74.49 88.61
N ALA A 16 68.98 -75.20 89.43
CA ALA A 16 67.52 -75.27 89.31
C ALA A 16 66.87 -73.90 89.56
N GLU A 17 67.36 -73.15 90.54
CA GLU A 17 66.90 -71.80 90.82
C GLU A 17 67.30 -70.80 89.73
N LEU A 18 68.52 -70.88 89.19
CA LEU A 18 68.94 -70.08 88.03
C LEU A 18 68.08 -70.38 86.81
N ALA A 19 67.74 -71.64 86.56
CA ALA A 19 66.84 -72.03 85.47
C ALA A 19 65.42 -71.48 85.70
N ARG A 20 64.91 -71.49 86.93
CA ARG A 20 63.62 -70.88 87.29
C ARG A 20 63.63 -69.37 87.03
N VAL A 21 64.61 -68.65 87.55
CA VAL A 21 64.75 -67.20 87.37
C VAL A 21 64.96 -66.83 85.91
N ASN A 22 65.75 -67.61 85.15
CA ASN A 22 65.95 -67.37 83.72
C ASN A 22 64.66 -67.59 82.91
N ASN A 23 63.85 -68.58 83.27
CA ASN A 23 62.53 -68.81 82.66
C ASN A 23 61.52 -67.71 83.01
N GLU A 24 61.55 -67.20 84.25
CA GLU A 24 60.74 -66.06 84.68
C GLU A 24 61.14 -64.76 83.96
N LEU A 25 62.44 -64.49 83.85
CA LEU A 25 62.97 -63.36 83.09
C LEU A 25 62.62 -63.47 81.60
N THR A 26 62.76 -64.65 81.01
CA THR A 26 62.38 -64.89 79.60
C THR A 26 60.89 -64.67 79.39
N SER A 27 60.05 -65.07 80.35
CA SER A 27 58.61 -64.87 80.29
C SER A 27 58.24 -63.39 80.46
N ALA A 28 58.87 -62.68 81.40
CA ALA A 28 58.68 -61.25 81.61
C ALA A 28 59.13 -60.43 80.39
N VAL A 29 60.27 -60.75 79.80
CA VAL A 29 60.77 -60.12 78.57
C VAL A 29 59.81 -60.39 77.40
N ARG A 30 59.28 -61.61 77.27
CA ARG A 30 58.30 -61.95 76.23
C ARG A 30 56.99 -61.17 76.40
N THR A 31 56.48 -61.07 77.63
CA THR A 31 55.29 -60.25 77.94
C THR A 31 55.53 -58.79 77.60
N HIS A 32 56.65 -58.22 78.06
CA HIS A 32 56.98 -56.82 77.77
C HIS A 32 57.17 -56.54 76.28
N THR A 33 57.76 -57.49 75.54
CA THR A 33 57.89 -57.40 74.07
C THR A 33 56.53 -57.43 73.39
N ASN A 34 55.59 -58.26 73.87
CA ASN A 34 54.23 -58.30 73.33
C ASN A 34 53.47 -57.01 73.64
N ASP A 35 53.62 -56.44 74.83
CA ASP A 35 52.98 -55.17 75.21
C ASP A 35 53.50 -54.02 74.33
N ILE A 36 54.82 -53.93 74.13
CA ILE A 36 55.43 -52.97 73.20
C ILE A 36 54.88 -53.16 71.78
N ASN A 37 54.80 -54.40 71.28
CA ASN A 37 54.27 -54.67 69.94
C ASN A 37 52.80 -54.26 69.82
N ASN A 38 51.99 -54.47 70.85
CA ASN A 38 50.59 -54.08 70.90
C ASN A 38 50.43 -52.56 70.96
N GLU A 39 51.22 -51.86 71.77
CA GLU A 39 51.23 -50.39 71.83
C GLU A 39 51.69 -49.77 70.50
N VAL A 40 52.72 -50.35 69.87
CA VAL A 40 53.19 -49.92 68.54
C VAL A 40 52.11 -50.16 67.48
N ALA A 41 51.38 -51.27 67.53
CA ALA A 41 50.26 -51.54 66.62
C ALA A 41 49.10 -50.55 66.84
N ALA A 42 48.76 -50.24 68.09
CA ALA A 42 47.74 -49.25 68.43
C ALA A 42 48.13 -47.84 67.98
N ALA A 43 49.40 -47.46 68.17
CA ALA A 43 49.94 -46.18 67.69
C ALA A 43 49.92 -46.10 66.16
N LYS A 44 50.29 -47.17 65.45
CA LYS A 44 50.20 -47.25 63.97
C LYS A 44 48.76 -47.10 63.50
N ASN A 45 47.80 -47.76 64.13
CA ASN A 45 46.39 -47.66 63.76
C ASN A 45 45.83 -46.26 64.02
N THR A 46 46.19 -45.64 65.15
CA THR A 46 45.81 -44.26 65.48
C THR A 46 46.39 -43.28 64.47
N MET A 47 47.66 -43.44 64.11
CA MET A 47 48.34 -42.61 63.11
C MET A 47 47.74 -42.82 61.70
N ALA A 48 47.40 -44.05 61.33
CA ALA A 48 46.73 -44.34 60.06
C ALA A 48 45.33 -43.72 60.00
N ALA A 49 44.55 -43.78 61.08
CA ALA A 49 43.24 -43.15 61.18
C ALA A 49 43.34 -41.62 61.12
N ALA A 50 44.28 -41.02 61.85
CA ALA A 50 44.54 -39.58 61.80
C ALA A 50 44.99 -39.14 60.40
N THR A 51 45.84 -39.92 59.74
CA THR A 51 46.29 -39.68 58.37
C THR A 51 45.12 -39.77 57.38
N ALA A 52 44.24 -40.76 57.50
CA ALA A 52 43.06 -40.91 56.66
C ALA A 52 42.05 -39.77 56.85
N SER A 53 41.87 -39.29 58.08
CA SER A 53 41.02 -38.12 58.39
C SER A 53 41.59 -36.85 57.76
N ALA A 54 42.89 -36.59 57.96
CA ALA A 54 43.58 -35.44 57.38
C ALA A 54 43.55 -35.46 55.83
N ILE A 55 43.73 -36.63 55.21
CA ILE A 55 43.62 -36.75 53.73
C ILE A 55 42.19 -36.47 53.25
N SER A 56 41.17 -36.87 54.01
CA SER A 56 39.77 -36.60 53.65
C SER A 56 39.44 -35.12 53.76
N GLU A 57 39.91 -34.43 54.80
CA GLU A 57 39.78 -32.97 54.96
C GLU A 57 40.49 -32.22 53.84
N VAL A 58 41.75 -32.56 53.55
CA VAL A 58 42.51 -31.95 52.45
C VAL A 58 41.83 -32.16 51.10
N LYS A 59 41.19 -33.32 50.87
CA LYS A 59 40.40 -33.56 49.64
C LYS A 59 39.13 -32.72 49.60
N ALA A 60 38.43 -32.56 50.73
CA ALA A 60 37.24 -31.73 50.81
C ALA A 60 37.59 -30.26 50.56
N ASP A 61 38.66 -29.75 51.17
CA ASP A 61 39.18 -28.40 50.97
C ASP A 61 39.65 -28.19 49.52
N ALA A 62 40.38 -29.15 48.95
CA ALA A 62 40.80 -29.08 47.55
C ALA A 62 39.58 -29.04 46.59
N ASN A 63 38.52 -29.79 46.89
CA ASN A 63 37.29 -29.76 46.11
C ASN A 63 36.55 -28.42 46.26
N ALA A 64 36.50 -27.85 47.47
CA ALA A 64 35.90 -26.54 47.72
C ALA A 64 36.68 -25.42 47.02
N VAL A 65 38.01 -25.43 47.11
CA VAL A 65 38.90 -24.50 46.40
C VAL A 65 38.75 -24.66 44.89
N ASN A 66 38.70 -25.89 44.36
CA ASN A 66 38.48 -26.11 42.93
C ASN A 66 37.09 -25.64 42.48
N ALA A 67 36.05 -25.81 43.29
CA ALA A 67 34.72 -25.28 43.01
C ALA A 67 34.71 -23.74 43.04
N GLU A 68 35.43 -23.11 43.97
CA GLU A 68 35.56 -21.66 44.06
C GLU A 68 36.42 -21.09 42.92
N ILE A 69 37.52 -21.75 42.55
CA ILE A 69 38.32 -21.41 41.37
C ILE A 69 37.45 -21.51 40.12
N LYS A 70 36.65 -22.57 39.99
CA LYS A 70 35.73 -22.73 38.86
C LYS A 70 34.67 -21.63 38.85
N ALA A 71 34.08 -21.28 39.98
CA ALA A 71 33.11 -20.19 40.09
C ALA A 71 33.74 -18.82 39.76
N ARG A 72 34.96 -18.54 40.24
CA ARG A 72 35.71 -17.32 39.92
C ARG A 72 36.17 -17.29 38.46
N MET A 73 36.52 -18.43 37.88
CA MET A 73 36.80 -18.57 36.45
C MET A 73 35.54 -18.35 35.62
N ASP A 74 34.39 -18.92 36.01
CA ASP A 74 33.11 -18.71 35.34
C ASP A 74 32.69 -17.22 35.41
N ASP A 75 32.83 -16.55 36.56
CA ASP A 75 32.62 -15.10 36.71
C ASP A 75 33.64 -14.23 35.93
N ALA A 76 34.88 -14.73 35.72
CA ALA A 76 35.94 -14.00 35.01
C ALA A 76 36.00 -14.27 33.49
N VAL A 77 35.47 -15.41 33.02
CA VAL A 77 35.49 -15.85 31.61
C VAL A 77 34.21 -15.44 30.87
N VAL A 78 33.05 -15.39 31.53
CA VAL A 78 31.79 -14.93 30.91
C VAL A 78 31.86 -13.48 30.38
N PRO A 79 32.59 -12.52 31.00
CA PRO A 79 32.79 -11.18 30.44
C PRO A 79 33.65 -11.12 29.17
N TRP A 80 34.25 -12.23 28.71
CA TRP A 80 35.20 -12.27 27.60
C TRP A 80 34.69 -12.98 26.34
N LEU A 81 33.44 -13.43 26.31
CA LEU A 81 32.76 -13.69 25.04
C LEU A 81 32.20 -12.34 24.55
N PRO A 82 32.70 -11.77 23.44
CA PRO A 82 32.54 -10.35 23.08
C PRO A 82 31.12 -10.06 22.58
N ALA A 83 30.12 -10.17 23.44
CA ALA A 83 28.79 -9.66 23.22
C ALA A 83 28.73 -8.19 23.62
N MET A 84 27.91 -7.42 22.90
CA MET A 84 27.57 -6.07 23.31
C MET A 84 26.92 -6.09 24.69
N THR A 85 27.32 -5.21 25.60
CA THR A 85 26.60 -5.04 26.88
C THR A 85 25.25 -4.38 26.65
N LYS A 86 24.26 -4.62 27.52
CA LYS A 86 22.96 -3.93 27.45
C LYS A 86 23.10 -2.40 27.38
N VAL A 87 24.05 -1.82 28.13
CA VAL A 87 24.32 -0.38 28.12
C VAL A 87 24.82 0.09 26.74
N GLN A 88 25.76 -0.65 26.13
CA GLN A 88 26.22 -0.33 24.77
C GLN A 88 25.09 -0.48 23.74
N PHE A 89 24.25 -1.50 23.89
CA PHE A 89 23.10 -1.73 23.02
C PHE A 89 22.07 -0.59 23.10
N ASP A 90 21.71 -0.19 24.31
CA ASP A 90 20.78 0.92 24.54
C ASP A 90 21.38 2.27 24.08
N ALA A 91 22.69 2.48 24.22
CA ALA A 91 23.38 3.65 23.67
C ALA A 91 23.31 3.69 22.14
N LEU A 92 23.59 2.58 21.44
CA LEU A 92 23.45 2.52 19.98
C LEU A 92 22.01 2.77 19.52
N ARG A 93 21.01 2.30 20.28
CA ARG A 93 19.60 2.61 20.00
C ARG A 93 19.31 4.09 20.15
N ALA A 94 19.77 4.71 21.23
CA ALA A 94 19.58 6.14 21.48
C ALA A 94 20.26 7.00 20.39
N ASP A 95 21.48 6.66 19.99
CA ASP A 95 22.21 7.34 18.91
C ASP A 95 21.44 7.24 17.58
N ARG A 96 20.92 6.05 17.23
CA ARG A 96 20.13 5.86 16.01
C ARG A 96 18.79 6.61 16.05
N LYS A 97 18.14 6.69 17.21
CA LYS A 97 16.92 7.50 17.37
C LYS A 97 17.17 9.00 17.12
N GLN A 98 18.39 9.49 17.35
CA GLN A 98 18.78 10.86 17.00
C GLN A 98 19.22 10.99 15.53
N GLN A 99 19.85 9.95 14.98
CA GLN A 99 20.35 9.91 13.61
C GLN A 99 19.22 9.87 12.57
N TYR A 100 18.15 9.14 12.84
CA TYR A 100 17.05 8.88 11.92
C TYR A 100 15.79 9.70 12.27
N ALA A 101 14.93 9.92 11.27
CA ALA A 101 13.66 10.63 11.44
C ALA A 101 12.63 9.80 12.22
N GLY A 102 12.72 8.47 12.13
CA GLY A 102 11.82 7.55 12.84
C GLY A 102 12.16 6.09 12.57
N SER A 103 11.22 5.20 12.88
CA SER A 103 11.31 3.77 12.55
C SER A 103 10.90 3.53 11.10
N GLY A 104 11.72 2.84 10.32
CA GLY A 104 11.47 2.59 8.91
C GLY A 104 12.69 2.05 8.18
N PHE A 105 12.65 2.08 6.85
CA PHE A 105 13.71 1.57 6.01
C PHE A 105 14.78 2.64 5.82
N VAL A 106 16.01 2.31 6.20
CA VAL A 106 17.20 3.14 5.96
C VAL A 106 17.87 2.79 4.63
N GLU A 107 17.77 1.52 4.21
CA GLU A 107 18.15 1.04 2.89
C GLU A 107 17.05 0.12 2.35
N TRP A 108 16.65 0.34 1.10
CA TRP A 108 15.59 -0.45 0.47
C TRP A 108 16.04 -1.86 0.08
N GLY A 109 17.34 -2.04 -0.14
CA GLY A 109 17.91 -3.18 -0.86
C GLY A 109 17.92 -2.93 -2.38
N LYS A 110 18.85 -3.57 -3.09
CA LYS A 110 18.87 -3.56 -4.55
C LYS A 110 17.84 -4.52 -5.10
N HIS A 111 17.25 -4.23 -6.25
CA HIS A 111 16.34 -5.14 -6.91
C HIS A 111 17.10 -6.15 -7.79
N ARG A 112 16.46 -7.28 -8.07
CA ARG A 112 17.05 -8.33 -8.92
C ARG A 112 16.78 -8.02 -10.39
N ASN A 113 17.81 -8.13 -11.23
CA ASN A 113 17.64 -8.01 -12.67
C ASN A 113 16.75 -9.13 -13.24
N GLY A 114 15.82 -8.79 -14.12
CA GLY A 114 14.87 -9.71 -14.76
C GLY A 114 13.55 -9.90 -14.01
N TRP A 115 13.38 -9.31 -12.83
CA TRP A 115 12.12 -9.28 -12.09
C TRP A 115 11.41 -7.94 -12.29
N GLU A 116 10.09 -7.92 -12.19
CA GLU A 116 9.33 -6.70 -12.33
C GLU A 116 9.44 -5.88 -11.04
N ASN A 117 9.93 -4.64 -11.16
CA ASN A 117 10.09 -3.77 -10.00
C ASN A 117 8.73 -3.17 -9.59
N ILE A 118 8.37 -3.33 -8.31
CA ILE A 118 7.26 -2.61 -7.70
C ILE A 118 7.73 -1.20 -7.36
N ASN A 119 8.86 -1.12 -6.63
CA ASN A 119 9.57 0.09 -6.25
C ASN A 119 11.04 -0.27 -5.97
N GLU A 120 11.88 0.70 -5.60
CA GLU A 120 13.27 0.41 -5.24
C GLU A 120 13.35 -0.67 -4.15
N GLY A 121 14.12 -1.73 -4.40
CA GLY A 121 14.31 -2.85 -3.47
C GLY A 121 13.11 -3.77 -3.26
N MET A 122 11.97 -3.56 -3.95
CA MET A 122 10.83 -4.49 -3.91
C MET A 122 10.43 -4.88 -5.34
N SER A 123 10.37 -6.19 -5.59
CA SER A 123 10.05 -6.72 -6.91
C SER A 123 9.17 -7.96 -6.84
N THR A 124 8.61 -8.33 -7.97
CA THR A 124 7.83 -9.55 -8.14
C THR A 124 8.35 -10.39 -9.29
N GLU A 125 8.18 -11.70 -9.14
CA GLU A 125 8.43 -12.69 -10.18
C GLU A 125 7.08 -13.28 -10.57
N VAL A 126 6.52 -12.86 -11.71
CA VAL A 126 5.19 -13.30 -12.16
C VAL A 126 5.10 -14.79 -12.52
N THR A 127 6.25 -15.49 -12.59
CA THR A 127 6.34 -16.94 -12.74
C THR A 127 6.44 -17.68 -11.40
N GLY A 128 6.46 -16.94 -10.29
CA GLY A 128 6.51 -17.44 -8.94
C GLY A 128 5.17 -17.36 -8.23
N SER A 129 4.66 -18.50 -7.76
CA SER A 129 3.38 -18.53 -7.06
C SER A 129 3.44 -17.80 -5.71
N ASN A 130 2.45 -16.93 -5.48
CA ASN A 130 2.10 -16.25 -4.22
C ASN A 130 3.30 -15.61 -3.49
N ARG A 131 4.13 -14.83 -4.18
CA ARG A 131 5.30 -14.22 -3.54
C ARG A 131 5.65 -12.83 -4.05
N ILE A 132 6.22 -12.03 -3.15
CA ILE A 132 6.96 -10.81 -3.46
C ILE A 132 8.38 -10.93 -2.91
N ASN A 133 9.28 -10.05 -3.36
CA ASN A 133 10.68 -10.05 -2.97
C ASN A 133 11.15 -8.72 -2.41
N LEU A 134 12.00 -8.78 -1.38
CA LEU A 134 12.67 -7.63 -0.78
C LEU A 134 14.19 -7.78 -0.89
N GLY A 135 14.82 -6.88 -1.66
CA GLY A 135 16.25 -6.88 -1.92
C GLY A 135 16.74 -8.10 -2.73
N SER A 136 17.95 -7.97 -3.25
CA SER A 136 18.55 -8.99 -4.12
C SER A 136 19.29 -10.09 -3.35
N GLY A 137 19.40 -9.98 -2.02
CA GLY A 137 20.17 -10.88 -1.17
C GLY A 137 21.67 -10.57 -1.10
N LEU A 138 22.33 -10.98 0.00
CA LEU A 138 23.76 -10.70 0.26
C LEU A 138 24.75 -11.60 -0.49
N HIS A 139 24.28 -12.61 -1.23
CA HIS A 139 25.15 -13.64 -1.82
C HIS A 139 25.77 -13.23 -3.18
N ALA A 140 26.95 -13.79 -3.50
CA ALA A 140 27.88 -13.30 -4.53
C ALA A 140 27.36 -13.31 -5.99
N ASN A 141 26.33 -14.09 -6.32
CA ASN A 141 25.89 -14.32 -7.71
C ASN A 141 24.61 -13.58 -8.11
N THR A 142 24.32 -12.42 -7.51
CA THR A 142 23.10 -11.67 -7.80
C THR A 142 23.41 -10.49 -8.73
N ASN A 143 22.90 -10.55 -9.97
CA ASN A 143 22.85 -9.40 -10.90
C ASN A 143 21.88 -8.35 -10.32
N ALA A 144 22.37 -7.61 -9.34
CA ALA A 144 21.62 -6.63 -8.58
C ALA A 144 21.68 -5.25 -9.26
N ILE A 145 20.52 -4.62 -9.41
CA ILE A 145 20.34 -3.27 -9.99
C ILE A 145 19.56 -2.39 -9.00
N GLY A 146 19.58 -1.07 -9.21
CA GLY A 146 18.93 -0.11 -8.32
C GLY A 146 19.88 0.91 -7.72
N GLN A 147 19.28 1.89 -7.03
CA GLN A 147 19.91 3.05 -6.42
C GLN A 147 20.27 2.83 -4.94
N SER A 148 19.69 1.80 -4.28
CA SER A 148 20.04 1.41 -2.91
C SER A 148 21.54 1.12 -2.78
N SER A 149 22.17 1.54 -1.69
CA SER A 149 23.61 1.35 -1.49
C SER A 149 23.91 -0.13 -1.14
N LEU A 150 22.98 -0.78 -0.46
CA LEU A 150 23.05 -2.19 -0.04
C LEU A 150 22.20 -3.10 -0.91
N LYS A 151 22.62 -4.37 -1.01
CA LYS A 151 21.84 -5.43 -1.68
C LYS A 151 20.64 -5.89 -0.84
N ALA A 152 20.82 -6.02 0.46
CA ALA A 152 19.76 -6.36 1.40
C ALA A 152 19.07 -5.09 1.96
N PRO A 153 17.77 -5.16 2.29
CA PRO A 153 17.11 -4.09 3.01
C PRO A 153 17.64 -3.96 4.44
N ARG A 154 17.61 -2.74 4.97
CA ARG A 154 17.96 -2.44 6.35
C ARG A 154 16.88 -1.55 6.96
N VAL A 155 16.42 -1.94 8.14
CA VAL A 155 15.31 -1.31 8.84
C VAL A 155 15.78 -0.88 10.22
N VAL A 156 15.41 0.32 10.64
CA VAL A 156 15.54 0.75 12.02
C VAL A 156 14.17 0.69 12.67
N MET A 157 14.06 -0.02 13.78
CA MET A 157 12.80 -0.16 14.53
C MET A 157 13.11 0.10 16.00
N ASP A 158 12.58 1.20 16.53
CA ASP A 158 12.85 1.65 17.90
C ASP A 158 14.37 1.76 18.22
N GLY A 159 15.15 2.23 17.23
CA GLY A 159 16.60 2.37 17.30
C GLY A 159 17.38 1.05 17.09
N VAL A 160 16.71 -0.10 16.99
CA VAL A 160 17.37 -1.38 16.65
C VAL A 160 17.58 -1.45 15.14
N ASN A 161 18.80 -1.77 14.71
CA ASN A 161 19.13 -1.94 13.31
C ASN A 161 18.95 -3.40 12.88
N ILE A 162 17.97 -3.66 12.03
CA ILE A 162 17.61 -4.99 11.53
C ILE A 162 18.06 -5.10 10.07
N GLU A 163 18.89 -6.09 9.76
CA GLU A 163 19.30 -6.41 8.39
C GLU A 163 18.49 -7.61 7.89
N LEU A 164 17.74 -7.43 6.80
CA LEU A 164 16.85 -8.46 6.26
C LEU A 164 17.61 -9.29 5.24
N ASP A 165 17.97 -10.51 5.59
CA ASP A 165 18.54 -11.46 4.64
C ASP A 165 18.01 -12.88 4.86
N SER A 166 17.91 -13.63 3.76
CA SER A 166 17.52 -15.04 3.75
C SER A 166 16.16 -15.36 4.36
N VAL A 167 15.20 -14.42 4.36
CA VAL A 167 13.81 -14.69 4.81
C VAL A 167 13.10 -15.63 3.83
N GLY A 168 12.53 -16.72 4.34
CA GLY A 168 11.64 -17.61 3.57
C GLY A 168 12.32 -18.36 2.41
N VAL A 169 13.66 -18.42 2.40
CA VAL A 169 14.45 -19.04 1.33
C VAL A 169 14.49 -20.56 1.52
N ASN A 170 14.46 -21.32 0.43
CA ASN A 170 14.72 -22.76 0.47
C ASN A 170 16.23 -23.03 0.54
N ALA A 171 16.69 -23.84 1.49
CA ALA A 171 18.10 -24.19 1.68
C ALA A 171 18.81 -24.73 0.42
N SER A 172 18.06 -25.18 -0.60
CA SER A 172 18.58 -25.73 -1.85
C SER A 172 18.82 -24.71 -2.98
N VAL A 173 18.43 -23.43 -2.83
CA VAL A 173 18.65 -22.42 -3.88
C VAL A 173 19.99 -21.70 -3.73
N SER A 174 20.71 -21.54 -4.85
CA SER A 174 22.04 -20.92 -4.93
C SER A 174 22.05 -19.39 -4.80
N TYR A 175 20.87 -18.77 -4.64
CA TYR A 175 20.70 -17.33 -4.42
C TYR A 175 19.74 -17.11 -3.23
N GLN A 176 20.06 -16.16 -2.36
CA GLN A 176 19.35 -15.96 -1.09
C GLN A 176 18.74 -14.55 -1.03
N ALA A 177 17.65 -14.33 -1.77
CA ALA A 177 16.87 -13.10 -1.71
C ALA A 177 15.71 -13.29 -0.72
N ASN A 178 15.22 -12.23 -0.06
CA ASN A 178 14.10 -12.39 0.88
C ASN A 178 12.81 -12.69 0.11
N LEU A 179 12.27 -13.90 0.27
CA LEU A 179 11.01 -14.32 -0.35
C LEU A 179 9.90 -14.18 0.68
N VAL A 180 8.99 -13.23 0.45
CA VAL A 180 7.79 -13.06 1.26
C VAL A 180 6.68 -13.86 0.60
N LEU A 181 6.31 -14.98 1.21
CA LEU A 181 5.22 -15.83 0.76
C LEU A 181 3.88 -15.25 1.19
N LEU A 182 2.88 -15.37 0.33
CA LEU A 182 1.52 -14.89 0.56
C LEU A 182 0.55 -16.09 0.61
N PRO A 183 -0.60 -15.95 1.28
CA PRO A 183 -1.61 -17.01 1.30
C PRO A 183 -2.11 -17.35 -0.12
N PRO A 184 -2.70 -18.53 -0.33
CA PRO A 184 -3.40 -18.85 -1.57
C PRO A 184 -4.46 -17.79 -1.89
N ALA A 185 -4.67 -17.45 -3.17
CA ALA A 185 -5.73 -16.54 -3.58
C ALA A 185 -7.12 -17.01 -3.10
N PRO A 186 -8.09 -16.11 -2.85
CA PRO A 186 -9.46 -16.50 -2.49
C PRO A 186 -10.05 -17.51 -3.46
N ASP A 187 -10.75 -18.51 -2.94
CA ASP A 187 -11.36 -19.61 -3.71
C ASP A 187 -12.89 -19.69 -3.54
N GLY A 188 -13.49 -18.69 -2.87
CA GLY A 188 -14.92 -18.65 -2.62
C GLY A 188 -15.41 -19.59 -1.50
N THR A 189 -14.51 -20.23 -0.74
CA THR A 189 -14.89 -21.17 0.33
C THR A 189 -14.89 -20.58 1.74
N LYS A 190 -14.41 -19.34 1.90
CA LYS A 190 -14.42 -18.60 3.19
C LYS A 190 -15.48 -17.51 3.19
N THR A 191 -16.16 -17.34 4.31
CA THR A 191 -17.02 -16.17 4.55
C THR A 191 -16.49 -15.32 5.69
N TYR A 192 -16.70 -14.01 5.59
CA TYR A 192 -16.45 -13.05 6.66
C TYR A 192 -17.75 -12.36 7.05
N ASP A 193 -18.06 -12.40 8.34
CA ASP A 193 -19.17 -11.68 8.94
C ASP A 193 -18.71 -10.36 9.55
N SER A 194 -18.96 -9.26 8.86
CA SER A 194 -18.63 -7.89 9.29
C SER A 194 -19.35 -7.42 10.55
N GLY A 195 -20.46 -8.06 10.92
CA GLY A 195 -21.22 -7.75 12.13
C GLY A 195 -20.63 -8.39 13.39
N THR A 196 -20.06 -9.58 13.24
CA THR A 196 -19.41 -10.28 14.36
C THR A 196 -17.88 -10.16 14.33
N GLY A 197 -17.26 -10.04 13.16
CA GLY A 197 -15.83 -10.15 12.90
C GLY A 197 -15.34 -11.59 12.70
N THR A 198 -16.23 -12.53 12.34
CA THR A 198 -15.90 -13.97 12.27
C THR A 198 -15.55 -14.41 10.86
N VAL A 199 -14.50 -15.23 10.73
CA VAL A 199 -14.18 -15.95 9.49
C VAL A 199 -14.58 -17.41 9.63
N THR A 200 -15.29 -17.93 8.64
CA THR A 200 -15.70 -19.34 8.61
C THR A 200 -15.18 -19.99 7.32
N GLN A 201 -14.43 -21.08 7.47
CA GLN A 201 -14.07 -21.97 6.38
C GLN A 201 -15.22 -22.96 6.12
N HIS A 202 -15.68 -23.03 4.88
CA HIS A 202 -16.71 -23.97 4.44
C HIS A 202 -16.09 -25.12 3.63
N ALA A 203 -16.87 -26.18 3.43
CA ALA A 203 -16.40 -27.36 2.66
C ALA A 203 -16.22 -27.07 1.16
N ASN A 204 -17.01 -26.14 0.61
CA ASN A 204 -16.97 -25.72 -0.79
C ASN A 204 -17.65 -24.35 -0.97
N ALA A 205 -17.62 -23.82 -2.20
CA ALA A 205 -18.23 -22.55 -2.54
C ALA A 205 -19.76 -22.59 -2.39
N GLU A 206 -20.43 -23.68 -2.76
CA GLU A 206 -21.89 -23.81 -2.66
C GLU A 206 -22.38 -23.54 -1.23
N VAL A 207 -21.74 -24.15 -0.23
CA VAL A 207 -22.08 -23.96 1.18
C VAL A 207 -21.75 -22.54 1.65
N ALA A 208 -20.61 -21.98 1.22
CA ALA A 208 -20.19 -20.63 1.58
C ALA A 208 -21.21 -19.58 1.09
N PHE A 209 -21.58 -19.63 -0.20
CA PHE A 209 -22.57 -18.72 -0.78
C PHE A 209 -23.97 -18.90 -0.19
N ALA A 210 -24.37 -20.15 0.13
CA ALA A 210 -25.64 -20.42 0.79
C ALA A 210 -25.70 -19.86 2.23
N SER A 211 -24.56 -19.58 2.85
CA SER A 211 -24.47 -19.01 4.21
C SER A 211 -24.46 -17.48 4.24
N GLU A 212 -24.50 -16.80 3.08
CA GLU A 212 -24.46 -15.34 3.06
C GLU A 212 -25.66 -14.70 3.76
N THR A 213 -25.38 -13.59 4.45
CA THR A 213 -26.39 -12.72 5.05
C THR A 213 -26.11 -11.27 4.65
N ALA A 214 -26.75 -10.31 5.34
CA ALA A 214 -26.45 -8.89 5.14
C ALA A 214 -25.02 -8.52 5.58
N THR A 215 -24.45 -9.25 6.54
CA THR A 215 -23.12 -8.97 7.12
C THR A 215 -22.11 -10.07 6.86
N ASN A 216 -22.56 -11.33 6.69
CA ASN A 216 -21.73 -12.48 6.31
C ASN A 216 -21.64 -12.59 4.79
N LYS A 217 -20.46 -12.40 4.23
CA LYS A 217 -20.20 -12.42 2.78
C LYS A 217 -19.06 -13.36 2.43
N VAL A 218 -19.17 -14.02 1.28
CA VAL A 218 -18.07 -14.82 0.72
C VAL A 218 -16.91 -13.89 0.36
N ILE A 219 -15.69 -14.29 0.73
CA ILE A 219 -14.48 -13.53 0.41
C ILE A 219 -14.12 -13.83 -1.05
N THR A 220 -14.53 -12.94 -1.96
CA THR A 220 -14.24 -13.02 -3.41
C THR A 220 -13.12 -12.08 -3.85
N SER A 221 -12.81 -11.08 -3.04
CA SER A 221 -11.67 -10.16 -3.18
C SER A 221 -11.10 -9.88 -1.79
N ARG A 222 -9.78 -9.67 -1.70
CA ARG A 222 -9.12 -9.19 -0.49
C ARG A 222 -7.76 -8.56 -0.78
N LYS A 223 -7.26 -7.80 0.19
CA LYS A 223 -5.84 -7.42 0.27
C LYS A 223 -5.15 -8.15 1.41
N ASP A 224 -3.95 -8.67 1.17
CA ASP A 224 -3.12 -9.26 2.24
C ASP A 224 -2.14 -8.20 2.76
N LEU A 225 -1.97 -8.11 4.09
CA LEU A 225 -1.05 -7.16 4.72
C LEU A 225 0.28 -7.83 5.05
N VAL A 226 1.37 -7.24 4.59
CA VAL A 226 2.75 -7.64 4.91
C VAL A 226 3.37 -6.62 5.88
N PHE A 227 3.96 -7.09 6.98
CA PHE A 227 4.70 -6.23 7.91
C PHE A 227 5.88 -6.95 8.56
N LEU A 228 6.88 -6.17 9.00
CA LEU A 228 7.99 -6.65 9.82
C LEU A 228 7.60 -6.55 11.30
N GLU A 229 7.81 -7.62 12.06
CA GLU A 229 7.62 -7.69 13.51
C GLU A 229 8.96 -7.94 14.20
N SER A 230 9.24 -7.25 15.32
CA SER A 230 10.45 -7.46 16.12
C SER A 230 10.19 -7.42 17.62
N TRP A 231 10.92 -8.25 18.37
CA TRP A 231 10.82 -8.36 19.83
C TRP A 231 12.15 -8.79 20.45
N HIS A 232 12.32 -8.51 21.73
CA HIS A 232 13.47 -8.96 22.52
C HIS A 232 13.15 -10.30 23.18
N GLU A 233 14.05 -11.28 23.05
CA GLU A 233 13.85 -12.60 23.65
C GLU A 233 15.14 -13.18 24.23
N LYS A 234 15.02 -13.82 25.40
CA LYS A 234 16.14 -14.50 26.04
C LYS A 234 16.52 -15.71 25.21
N ILE A 235 17.80 -15.85 24.90
CA ILE A 235 18.29 -17.01 24.13
C ILE A 235 18.00 -18.32 24.89
N ALA A 236 18.10 -18.29 26.22
CA ALA A 236 17.90 -19.45 27.08
C ALA A 236 16.45 -20.00 27.09
N ASP A 237 15.44 -19.17 26.82
CA ASP A 237 14.02 -19.59 26.91
C ASP A 237 13.67 -20.65 25.86
N LYS A 238 14.30 -20.58 24.68
CA LYS A 238 14.15 -21.56 23.59
C LYS A 238 15.44 -22.30 23.22
N ASP A 239 16.53 -22.01 23.93
CA ASP A 239 17.88 -22.55 23.67
C ASP A 239 18.31 -22.46 22.18
N VAL A 240 17.98 -21.35 21.52
CA VAL A 240 18.24 -21.15 20.08
C VAL A 240 18.71 -19.74 19.78
N VAL A 241 19.66 -19.63 18.84
CA VAL A 241 20.12 -18.36 18.26
C VAL A 241 19.92 -18.39 16.74
N TYR A 242 19.44 -17.29 16.18
CA TYR A 242 19.23 -17.17 14.73
C TYR A 242 20.23 -16.18 14.13
N PRO A 243 20.80 -16.45 12.94
CA PRO A 243 21.55 -15.44 12.20
C PRO A 243 20.70 -14.19 11.99
N LEU A 244 21.28 -13.02 12.26
CA LEU A 244 20.67 -11.68 12.15
C LEU A 244 19.42 -11.47 13.03
N GLY A 245 19.09 -12.42 13.91
CA GLY A 245 17.80 -12.43 14.60
C GLY A 245 16.62 -12.90 13.75
N ASN A 246 16.86 -13.40 12.53
CA ASN A 246 15.82 -13.83 11.60
C ASN A 246 15.25 -15.20 11.99
N VAL A 247 14.05 -15.24 12.59
CA VAL A 247 13.42 -16.52 12.96
C VAL A 247 12.87 -17.27 11.74
N GLN A 248 12.99 -16.71 10.54
CA GLN A 248 12.61 -17.29 9.25
C GLN A 248 13.84 -17.47 8.33
N TYR A 249 15.05 -17.54 8.92
CA TYR A 249 16.28 -17.71 8.18
C TYR A 249 16.27 -19.03 7.39
N GLY A 250 16.39 -18.95 6.07
CA GLY A 250 16.14 -20.05 5.16
C GLY A 250 17.35 -20.94 4.85
N ALA A 251 18.57 -20.52 5.20
CA ALA A 251 19.78 -21.28 4.89
C ALA A 251 20.17 -22.24 6.03
N SER A 252 20.63 -23.44 5.68
CA SER A 252 21.00 -24.49 6.64
C SER A 252 22.40 -24.36 7.26
N SER A 253 23.12 -23.29 6.93
CA SER A 253 24.40 -22.97 7.56
C SER A 253 24.64 -21.47 7.62
N TYR A 254 25.44 -21.04 8.60
CA TYR A 254 25.92 -19.68 8.74
C TYR A 254 27.41 -19.67 9.07
N LYS A 255 28.25 -19.14 8.18
CA LYS A 255 29.71 -19.04 8.36
C LYS A 255 30.37 -20.34 8.86
N GLY A 256 29.93 -21.47 8.30
CA GLY A 256 30.45 -22.80 8.65
C GLY A 256 29.78 -23.48 9.86
N VAL A 257 28.86 -22.80 10.55
CA VAL A 257 28.00 -23.39 11.58
C VAL A 257 26.77 -24.02 10.93
N THR A 258 26.54 -25.31 11.18
CA THR A 258 25.31 -25.99 10.76
C THR A 258 24.11 -25.51 11.56
N LEU A 259 23.00 -25.23 10.87
CA LEU A 259 21.75 -24.78 11.47
C LEU A 259 20.66 -25.86 11.36
N LEU A 260 19.71 -25.82 12.29
CA LEU A 260 18.61 -26.77 12.44
C LEU A 260 17.28 -26.03 12.36
N ASN A 261 16.27 -26.65 11.75
CA ASN A 261 14.93 -26.06 11.54
C ASN A 261 13.82 -26.74 12.34
N ASN A 262 14.20 -27.50 13.38
CA ASN A 262 13.32 -28.28 14.24
C ASN A 262 13.58 -27.99 15.73
N LEU A 263 14.16 -26.84 16.05
CA LEU A 263 14.47 -26.42 17.43
C LEU A 263 13.27 -25.82 18.16
N VAL A 264 12.27 -25.35 17.41
CA VAL A 264 11.03 -24.70 17.87
C VAL A 264 9.85 -25.21 17.04
N ALA A 265 8.61 -25.01 17.49
CA ALA A 265 7.45 -25.37 16.67
C ALA A 265 7.37 -24.51 15.39
N GLN A 266 6.83 -25.10 14.32
CA GLN A 266 6.79 -24.47 12.98
C GLN A 266 6.12 -23.09 12.99
N GLY A 267 5.03 -22.94 13.74
CA GLY A 267 4.26 -21.71 13.85
C GLY A 267 5.06 -20.49 14.35
N TYR A 268 6.20 -20.72 15.04
CA TYR A 268 7.10 -19.63 15.46
C TYR A 268 7.73 -18.87 14.29
N SER A 269 7.94 -19.57 13.16
CA SER A 269 8.55 -19.06 11.93
C SER A 269 7.53 -18.86 10.79
N ALA A 270 6.25 -19.15 11.01
CA ALA A 270 5.21 -18.97 10.02
C ALA A 270 5.04 -17.49 9.63
N PHE A 271 4.70 -17.22 8.36
CA PHE A 271 4.31 -15.88 7.92
C PHE A 271 2.95 -15.45 8.51
N GLY A 272 2.01 -16.38 8.70
CA GLY A 272 0.69 -16.10 9.27
C GLY A 272 -0.02 -17.41 9.62
N GLU A 273 -1.29 -17.34 10.05
CA GLU A 273 -2.07 -18.54 10.41
C GLU A 273 -2.20 -19.56 9.27
N TRP A 274 -2.18 -19.08 8.03
CA TRP A 274 -2.31 -19.89 6.82
C TRP A 274 -1.04 -20.68 6.47
N ASP A 275 0.10 -20.36 7.07
CA ASP A 275 1.41 -20.92 6.70
C ASP A 275 1.82 -22.10 7.57
N GLU A 276 1.60 -23.30 7.05
CA GLU A 276 1.95 -24.56 7.70
C GLU A 276 3.36 -25.08 7.33
N ASN A 277 4.11 -24.37 6.48
CA ASN A 277 5.30 -24.91 5.83
C ASN A 277 6.60 -24.22 6.23
N THR A 278 6.60 -22.90 6.43
CA THR A 278 7.84 -22.14 6.67
C THR A 278 8.48 -22.53 8.01
N LYS A 279 9.78 -22.80 7.99
CA LYS A 279 10.60 -23.08 9.17
C LYS A 279 11.87 -22.25 9.12
N GLY A 280 12.27 -21.68 10.25
CA GLY A 280 13.55 -20.98 10.38
C GLY A 280 14.68 -21.91 10.82
N PHE A 281 15.85 -21.75 10.21
CA PHE A 281 17.08 -22.43 10.59
C PHE A 281 17.84 -21.61 11.64
N GLY A 282 18.02 -22.18 12.83
CA GLY A 282 18.79 -21.60 13.93
C GLY A 282 19.81 -22.58 14.50
N ALA A 283 20.69 -22.10 15.37
CA ALA A 283 21.65 -22.94 16.09
C ALA A 283 21.19 -23.16 17.52
N LYS A 284 21.27 -24.40 18.01
CA LYS A 284 20.98 -24.70 19.42
C LYS A 284 22.09 -24.15 20.31
N TRP A 285 21.77 -23.14 21.13
CA TRP A 285 22.77 -22.33 21.83
C TRP A 285 23.66 -23.14 22.78
N SER A 286 23.05 -24.01 23.59
CA SER A 286 23.76 -24.91 24.52
C SER A 286 24.72 -25.89 23.84
N SER A 287 24.52 -26.18 22.55
CA SER A 287 25.35 -27.12 21.77
C SER A 287 26.53 -26.48 21.05
N LEU A 288 26.55 -25.14 20.97
CA LEU A 288 27.62 -24.42 20.29
C LEU A 288 28.92 -24.44 21.13
N THR A 289 30.04 -24.62 20.45
CA THR A 289 31.38 -24.38 21.02
C THR A 289 31.59 -22.90 21.31
N ASP A 290 32.55 -22.58 22.18
CA ASP A 290 32.82 -21.17 22.53
C ASP A 290 33.26 -20.33 21.33
N ALA A 291 33.99 -20.91 20.38
CA ALA A 291 34.34 -20.24 19.12
C ALA A 291 33.11 -19.92 18.26
N GLN A 292 32.13 -20.83 18.21
CA GLN A 292 30.88 -20.61 17.48
C GLN A 292 29.98 -19.60 18.20
N LYS A 293 29.93 -19.62 19.55
CA LYS A 293 29.24 -18.56 20.31
C LYS A 293 29.89 -17.21 20.06
N ALA A 294 31.22 -17.11 20.10
CA ALA A 294 31.94 -15.88 19.82
C ALA A 294 31.62 -15.32 18.43
N LEU A 295 31.47 -16.17 17.41
CA LEU A 295 31.04 -15.77 16.07
C LEU A 295 29.70 -15.03 16.10
N PHE A 296 28.68 -15.61 16.75
CA PHE A 296 27.36 -14.97 16.88
C PHE A 296 27.38 -13.70 17.75
N LEU A 297 28.23 -13.65 18.79
CA LEU A 297 28.27 -12.52 19.71
C LEU A 297 29.06 -11.32 19.15
N SER A 298 30.07 -11.57 18.30
CA SER A 298 30.97 -10.55 17.78
C SER A 298 30.35 -9.64 16.70
N GLU A 299 29.25 -10.07 16.09
CA GLU A 299 28.59 -9.35 14.99
C GLU A 299 27.40 -8.55 15.51
N PRO A 300 27.46 -7.20 15.50
CA PRO A 300 26.39 -6.36 16.03
C PRO A 300 25.06 -6.53 15.27
N GLU A 301 25.10 -6.96 14.00
CA GLU A 301 23.92 -7.24 13.17
C GLU A 301 23.09 -8.43 13.68
N HIS A 302 23.66 -9.29 14.52
CA HIS A 302 22.91 -10.35 15.22
C HIS A 302 22.03 -9.82 16.35
N ASN A 303 22.19 -8.55 16.73
CA ASN A 303 21.47 -7.86 17.79
C ASN A 303 21.40 -8.67 19.09
N ILE A 304 22.54 -9.25 19.49
CA ILE A 304 22.69 -9.98 20.76
C ILE A 304 23.36 -9.05 21.77
N TYR A 305 22.76 -8.93 22.96
CA TYR A 305 23.38 -8.24 24.08
C TYR A 305 23.34 -9.07 25.35
N TYR A 306 24.30 -8.81 26.22
CA TYR A 306 24.37 -9.37 27.56
C TYR A 306 23.81 -8.39 28.59
N ASP A 307 22.78 -8.81 29.31
CA ASP A 307 22.26 -8.11 30.48
C ASP A 307 23.01 -8.61 31.72
N ALA A 308 23.91 -7.77 32.25
CA ALA A 308 24.74 -8.12 33.40
C ALA A 308 23.97 -8.20 34.72
N GLU A 309 22.84 -7.48 34.84
CA GLU A 309 22.01 -7.50 36.03
C GLU A 309 21.19 -8.79 36.09
N ALA A 310 20.56 -9.16 34.97
CA ALA A 310 19.80 -10.39 34.85
C ALA A 310 20.67 -11.63 34.55
N LYS A 311 21.95 -11.44 34.22
CA LYS A 311 22.93 -12.47 33.82
C LYS A 311 22.46 -13.31 32.63
N ILE A 312 21.84 -12.69 31.63
CA ILE A 312 21.24 -13.37 30.47
C ILE A 312 21.75 -12.80 29.15
N TYR A 313 21.77 -13.64 28.13
CA TYR A 313 21.86 -13.21 26.74
C TYR A 313 20.47 -13.01 26.15
N VAL A 314 20.25 -11.86 25.54
CA VAL A 314 19.02 -11.51 24.83
C VAL A 314 19.38 -11.28 23.37
N GLN A 315 18.58 -11.85 22.47
CA GLN A 315 18.62 -11.55 21.06
C GLN A 315 17.39 -10.74 20.68
N VAL A 316 17.56 -9.64 19.95
CA VAL A 316 16.44 -9.03 19.25
C VAL A 316 16.15 -9.85 18.00
N ARG A 317 14.94 -10.40 17.95
CA ARG A 317 14.48 -11.27 16.88
C ARG A 317 13.49 -10.53 15.99
N TYR A 318 13.33 -11.02 14.77
CA TYR A 318 12.35 -10.50 13.84
C TYR A 318 11.75 -11.60 12.96
N ARG A 319 10.56 -11.31 12.43
CA ARG A 319 9.92 -12.05 11.32
C ARG A 319 9.14 -11.10 10.43
N ILE A 320 8.91 -11.51 9.19
CA ILE A 320 7.88 -10.93 8.34
C ILE A 320 6.58 -11.70 8.57
N ARG A 321 5.52 -10.95 8.85
CA ARG A 321 4.15 -11.44 8.94
C ARG A 321 3.40 -11.13 7.65
N VAL A 322 2.53 -12.05 7.23
CA VAL A 322 1.56 -11.87 6.15
C VAL A 322 0.19 -12.30 6.65
N ILE A 323 -0.68 -11.31 6.80
CA ILE A 323 -2.05 -11.50 7.28
C ILE A 323 -2.98 -11.64 6.07
N GLU A 324 -3.71 -12.75 6.03
CA GLU A 324 -4.78 -12.96 5.08
C GLU A 324 -5.91 -11.95 5.35
N GLY A 325 -6.21 -11.10 4.36
CA GLY A 325 -7.28 -10.11 4.51
C GLY A 325 -8.67 -10.73 4.59
N LEU A 326 -9.61 -10.04 5.25
CA LEU A 326 -11.02 -10.47 5.30
C LEU A 326 -11.88 -9.78 4.22
N GLY A 327 -11.21 -9.16 3.25
CA GLY A 327 -11.71 -8.29 2.19
C GLY A 327 -10.70 -7.16 1.92
N ASP A 328 -11.15 -6.00 1.42
CA ASP A 328 -10.26 -4.93 0.94
C ASP A 328 -10.14 -3.71 1.91
N ASP A 329 -10.88 -3.71 3.02
CA ASP A 329 -11.14 -2.52 3.88
C ASP A 329 -10.14 -2.31 5.04
N TRP A 330 -8.84 -2.41 4.78
CA TRP A 330 -7.80 -2.14 5.78
C TRP A 330 -7.83 -0.71 6.33
N GLN A 331 -7.66 -0.57 7.65
CA GLN A 331 -7.59 0.73 8.36
C GLN A 331 -6.32 0.80 9.20
N GLU A 332 -5.83 2.02 9.44
CA GLU A 332 -4.64 2.28 10.28
C GLU A 332 -3.40 1.45 9.89
N TYR A 333 -3.30 1.08 8.61
CA TYR A 333 -2.18 0.32 8.05
C TYR A 333 -0.93 1.17 7.83
N ARG A 334 -1.03 2.48 8.04
CA ARG A 334 0.11 3.40 8.14
C ARG A 334 0.21 3.93 9.58
N PRO A 335 1.38 3.85 10.25
CA PRO A 335 1.51 4.13 11.67
C PRO A 335 1.22 5.58 12.12
N THR A 336 0.90 6.48 11.18
CA THR A 336 0.73 7.91 11.45
C THR A 336 -0.58 8.50 10.91
N GLU A 337 -1.43 7.75 10.18
CA GLU A 337 -2.58 8.35 9.49
C GLU A 337 -3.68 8.84 10.44
N ASN A 338 -3.94 8.13 11.53
CA ASN A 338 -4.95 8.51 12.52
C ASN A 338 -4.68 7.81 13.85
N ASN A 339 -4.31 8.57 14.88
CA ASN A 339 -3.91 8.06 16.21
C ASN A 339 -5.08 7.48 17.05
N LYS A 340 -6.20 7.09 16.43
CA LYS A 340 -7.43 6.73 17.12
C LYS A 340 -7.60 5.23 17.35
N TYR A 341 -7.06 4.38 16.47
CA TYR A 341 -7.22 2.92 16.55
C TYR A 341 -5.89 2.18 16.30
N GLY A 342 -5.82 0.91 16.71
CA GLY A 342 -4.72 0.02 16.34
C GLY A 342 -4.85 -0.50 14.91
N LEU A 343 -3.76 -1.06 14.38
CA LEU A 343 -3.71 -1.69 13.06
C LEU A 343 -4.82 -2.75 12.93
N CYS A 344 -5.75 -2.59 11.99
CA CYS A 344 -6.94 -3.43 11.92
C CYS A 344 -7.53 -3.62 10.52
N TYR A 345 -8.28 -4.71 10.39
CA TYR A 345 -9.14 -4.96 9.25
C TYR A 345 -10.53 -4.35 9.53
N SER A 346 -10.85 -3.22 8.90
CA SER A 346 -12.03 -2.36 9.21
C SER A 346 -12.07 -1.82 10.65
N TYR A 347 -12.92 -0.82 10.92
CA TYR A 347 -13.10 -0.26 12.28
C TYR A 347 -13.85 -1.19 13.25
N ASN A 348 -14.35 -2.35 12.79
CA ASN A 348 -15.16 -3.28 13.58
C ASN A 348 -14.31 -4.38 14.24
N ASN A 349 -13.56 -4.06 15.30
CA ASN A 349 -12.93 -5.00 16.25
C ASN A 349 -12.13 -6.20 15.65
N CYS A 350 -11.49 -6.04 14.50
CA CYS A 350 -10.56 -7.03 13.92
C CYS A 350 -9.13 -6.47 13.92
N TRP A 351 -8.54 -6.31 15.10
CA TRP A 351 -7.16 -5.81 15.22
C TRP A 351 -6.15 -6.91 14.94
N ILE A 352 -4.99 -6.51 14.42
CA ILE A 352 -3.89 -7.44 14.18
C ILE A 352 -3.20 -7.76 15.50
N ASN A 353 -3.12 -9.05 15.80
CA ASN A 353 -2.52 -9.56 17.01
C ASN A 353 -0.99 -9.63 16.88
N SER A 354 -0.28 -9.23 17.93
CA SER A 354 1.17 -9.42 18.00
C SER A 354 1.49 -10.85 18.41
N GLN A 355 2.37 -11.53 17.68
CA GLN A 355 2.71 -12.92 17.99
C GLN A 355 3.90 -13.01 18.97
N ASN A 356 4.85 -12.07 18.91
CA ASN A 356 6.03 -11.98 19.77
C ASN A 356 6.76 -13.33 19.93
N ALA A 357 7.06 -13.75 21.16
CA ALA A 357 7.70 -15.04 21.43
C ALA A 357 6.75 -16.26 21.28
N SER A 358 5.48 -16.09 20.90
CA SER A 358 4.53 -17.21 20.72
C SER A 358 4.91 -18.09 19.53
N GLU A 359 4.84 -19.40 19.73
CA GLU A 359 4.98 -20.39 18.66
C GLU A 359 3.65 -20.70 17.96
N VAL A 360 2.54 -20.16 18.47
CA VAL A 360 1.21 -20.29 17.86
C VAL A 360 0.91 -18.99 17.10
N PRO A 361 0.77 -19.03 15.77
CA PRO A 361 0.37 -17.87 14.99
C PRO A 361 -1.09 -17.56 15.31
N LEU A 362 -1.36 -16.28 15.58
CA LEU A 362 -2.69 -15.73 15.73
C LEU A 362 -2.66 -14.35 15.05
N ASP A 363 -3.49 -14.18 14.03
CA ASP A 363 -3.48 -13.04 13.13
C ASP A 363 -4.41 -11.94 13.62
N PHE A 364 -5.61 -12.29 14.08
CA PHE A 364 -6.61 -11.32 14.55
C PHE A 364 -6.95 -11.48 16.03
N THR A 365 -7.35 -10.38 16.67
CA THR A 365 -7.88 -10.36 18.03
C THR A 365 -9.09 -9.42 18.18
N ARG A 366 -9.98 -9.72 19.14
CA ARG A 366 -11.39 -9.24 19.16
C ARG A 366 -11.85 -8.60 20.48
N GLU A 367 -11.11 -8.73 21.59
CA GLU A 367 -11.56 -8.28 22.93
C GLU A 367 -10.76 -7.10 23.52
N PHE A 368 -11.31 -5.88 23.48
CA PHE A 368 -10.65 -4.65 23.96
C PHE A 368 -9.95 -4.77 25.35
N VAL A 369 -10.48 -5.61 26.25
CA VAL A 369 -10.05 -5.70 27.66
C VAL A 369 -8.91 -6.72 27.90
N ASN A 370 -8.62 -7.61 26.94
CA ASN A 370 -7.58 -8.65 27.05
C ASN A 370 -6.56 -8.65 25.87
N ASN A 371 -6.68 -7.72 24.91
CA ASN A 371 -5.94 -7.80 23.65
C ASN A 371 -4.47 -7.35 23.75
N VAL A 372 -3.62 -8.06 23.01
CA VAL A 372 -2.25 -7.71 22.67
C VAL A 372 -2.23 -7.41 21.17
N TYR A 373 -2.23 -6.14 20.77
CA TYR A 373 -2.36 -5.73 19.37
C TYR A 373 -1.48 -4.53 19.05
N TRP A 374 -1.27 -4.30 17.75
CA TRP A 374 -0.42 -3.23 17.26
C TRP A 374 -1.13 -1.87 17.31
N SER A 375 -0.49 -0.90 17.95
CA SER A 375 -1.05 0.43 18.19
C SER A 375 -0.07 1.54 17.84
N PRO A 376 -0.52 2.65 17.22
CA PRO A 376 0.32 3.78 16.87
C PRO A 376 0.71 4.62 18.09
N ALA A 377 1.66 5.54 17.89
CA ALA A 377 2.27 6.32 18.97
C ALA A 377 1.26 7.14 19.78
N GLY A 378 0.23 7.72 19.14
CA GLY A 378 -0.74 8.56 19.83
C GLY A 378 -1.67 7.82 20.80
N PHE A 379 -1.72 6.49 20.75
CA PHE A 379 -2.54 5.65 21.64
C PHE A 379 -1.71 5.02 22.77
N ASN A 380 -0.40 4.83 22.57
CA ASN A 380 0.50 4.18 23.53
C ASN A 380 1.71 5.07 23.87
N ARG A 381 1.45 6.18 24.58
CA ARG A 381 2.40 7.26 24.88
C ARG A 381 3.66 6.83 25.65
N ASP A 382 3.65 5.67 26.30
CA ASP A 382 4.74 5.23 27.18
C ASP A 382 5.81 4.40 26.46
N LYS A 383 5.53 3.86 25.25
CA LYS A 383 6.44 2.92 24.55
C LYS A 383 6.97 3.39 23.19
N LEU A 384 6.25 4.28 22.49
CA LEU A 384 6.68 4.81 21.20
C LEU A 384 7.13 6.26 21.32
N THR A 385 8.35 6.54 20.88
CA THR A 385 8.91 7.90 20.81
C THR A 385 9.25 8.33 19.38
N SER A 386 8.88 7.54 18.37
CA SER A 386 9.27 7.75 16.97
C SER A 386 8.17 7.34 15.99
N ASP A 387 8.01 8.13 14.92
CA ASP A 387 7.05 7.87 13.83
C ASP A 387 7.47 6.67 12.96
N GLY A 388 6.53 6.12 12.18
CA GLY A 388 6.78 5.06 11.18
C GLY A 388 6.77 3.61 11.70
N SER A 389 6.54 3.39 12.99
CA SER A 389 6.28 2.05 13.56
C SER A 389 5.08 2.05 14.51
N VAL A 390 4.50 0.88 14.70
CA VAL A 390 3.50 0.59 15.74
C VAL A 390 4.15 -0.24 16.86
N SER A 391 3.62 -0.15 18.07
CA SER A 391 4.07 -0.93 19.22
C SER A 391 2.91 -1.68 19.83
N VAL A 392 3.23 -2.72 20.60
CA VAL A 392 2.19 -3.50 21.26
C VAL A 392 1.49 -2.67 22.34
N PHE A 393 0.18 -2.54 22.20
CA PHE A 393 -0.71 -2.10 23.27
C PHE A 393 -0.97 -3.26 24.24
N GLU A 394 -0.77 -2.99 25.54
CA GLU A 394 -0.88 -3.97 26.61
C GLU A 394 -1.78 -3.43 27.72
N SER A 395 -3.06 -3.85 27.76
CA SER A 395 -3.95 -3.46 28.86
C SER A 395 -3.72 -4.30 30.13
N ARG A 396 -3.33 -5.59 29.99
CA ARG A 396 -3.20 -6.55 31.12
C ARG A 396 -2.06 -7.57 31.00
N PHE A 397 -1.46 -7.79 29.81
CA PHE A 397 -0.39 -8.76 29.60
C PHE A 397 0.91 -8.05 29.20
N LYS A 398 1.99 -8.27 29.93
CA LYS A 398 3.33 -7.77 29.57
C LYS A 398 3.99 -8.72 28.58
N VAL A 399 4.32 -8.25 27.37
CA VAL A 399 5.04 -9.04 26.37
C VAL A 399 6.54 -9.16 26.73
N ASN A 400 7.12 -8.10 27.30
CA ASN A 400 8.49 -8.01 27.84
C ASN A 400 8.76 -6.55 28.33
N ASP A 401 9.82 -6.33 29.12
CA ASP A 401 10.18 -4.98 29.61
C ASP A 401 10.70 -4.03 28.52
N SER A 402 11.06 -4.55 27.34
CA SER A 402 11.61 -3.76 26.20
C SER A 402 10.61 -3.52 25.06
N GLY A 403 9.40 -4.08 25.13
CA GLY A 403 8.37 -3.98 24.09
C GLY A 403 8.58 -4.88 22.86
N ALA A 404 7.58 -4.85 21.97
CA ALA A 404 7.65 -5.38 20.63
C ALA A 404 7.08 -4.33 19.65
N PHE A 405 7.58 -4.37 18.42
CA PHE A 405 7.36 -3.32 17.42
C PHE A 405 7.05 -3.94 16.06
N ALA A 406 6.34 -3.19 15.22
CA ALA A 406 6.10 -3.56 13.85
C ALA A 406 6.15 -2.37 12.88
N THR A 407 6.56 -2.64 11.64
CA THR A 407 6.58 -1.68 10.52
C THR A 407 5.92 -2.31 9.29
N PRO A 408 4.85 -1.70 8.74
CA PRO A 408 4.21 -2.15 7.51
C PRO A 408 5.17 -2.18 6.31
N ILE A 409 4.97 -3.14 5.42
CA ILE A 409 5.77 -3.34 4.21
C ILE A 409 4.92 -3.15 2.96
N ALA A 410 3.78 -3.85 2.87
CA ALA A 410 2.94 -3.81 1.68
C ALA A 410 1.49 -4.20 1.96
N LEU A 411 0.58 -3.67 1.15
CA LEU A 411 -0.74 -4.27 0.92
C LEU A 411 -0.77 -4.87 -0.48
N VAL A 412 -1.26 -6.10 -0.61
CA VAL A 412 -1.26 -6.85 -1.88
C VAL A 412 -2.70 -7.21 -2.25
N GLN A 413 -3.25 -6.55 -3.27
CA GLN A 413 -4.56 -6.88 -3.82
C GLN A 413 -4.53 -8.26 -4.49
N ARG A 414 -5.39 -9.18 -4.04
CA ARG A 414 -5.45 -10.54 -4.58
C ARG A 414 -6.49 -10.65 -5.70
N MET A 415 -6.12 -11.31 -6.79
CA MET A 415 -7.10 -11.93 -7.69
C MET A 415 -7.69 -13.18 -7.02
N ASN A 416 -8.69 -13.83 -7.63
CA ASN A 416 -9.28 -15.04 -7.07
C ASN A 416 -9.26 -16.25 -8.04
N GLN A 417 -9.40 -17.44 -7.47
CA GLN A 417 -9.33 -18.72 -8.18
C GLN A 417 -10.57 -19.01 -9.03
N GLY A 418 -11.67 -18.28 -8.80
CA GLY A 418 -12.88 -18.40 -9.61
C GLY A 418 -12.66 -17.97 -11.06
N ALA A 419 -13.60 -18.31 -11.93
CA ALA A 419 -13.54 -17.93 -13.32
C ALA A 419 -13.91 -16.44 -13.53
N TYR A 420 -13.23 -15.78 -14.47
CA TYR A 420 -13.47 -14.37 -14.77
C TYR A 420 -14.80 -14.17 -15.48
N HIS A 421 -15.71 -13.40 -14.88
CA HIS A 421 -16.93 -12.91 -15.53
C HIS A 421 -17.11 -11.41 -15.24
N PRO A 422 -17.41 -10.56 -16.22
CA PRO A 422 -17.42 -9.11 -16.04
C PRO A 422 -18.55 -8.60 -15.12
N THR A 423 -19.63 -9.38 -14.95
CA THR A 423 -20.70 -9.13 -13.96
C THR A 423 -20.44 -9.84 -12.62
N TYR A 424 -20.30 -11.17 -12.63
CA TYR A 424 -20.40 -11.97 -11.40
C TYR A 424 -19.08 -12.24 -10.68
N ASN A 425 -17.94 -12.11 -11.35
CA ASN A 425 -16.63 -12.28 -10.74
C ASN A 425 -15.53 -11.48 -11.46
N PRO A 426 -15.51 -10.14 -11.33
CA PRO A 426 -14.53 -9.29 -12.00
C PRO A 426 -13.08 -9.54 -11.56
N MET A 427 -12.85 -10.24 -10.45
CA MET A 427 -11.54 -10.58 -9.88
C MET A 427 -11.08 -12.02 -10.20
N GLY A 428 -11.89 -12.81 -10.92
CA GLY A 428 -11.54 -14.18 -11.29
C GLY A 428 -10.41 -14.28 -12.31
N CYS A 429 -9.70 -15.40 -12.30
CA CYS A 429 -8.62 -15.72 -13.24
C CYS A 429 -8.87 -16.99 -14.07
N SER A 430 -9.70 -17.91 -13.58
CA SER A 430 -9.95 -19.18 -14.27
C SER A 430 -10.80 -19.00 -15.53
N CYS A 431 -10.73 -19.99 -16.42
CA CYS A 431 -11.65 -20.15 -17.53
C CYS A 431 -12.93 -20.85 -17.07
N PHE A 432 -13.98 -20.74 -17.87
CA PHE A 432 -15.16 -21.60 -17.77
C PHE A 432 -14.99 -22.86 -18.60
N ARG A 433 -15.82 -23.87 -18.31
CA ARG A 433 -16.03 -24.98 -19.22
C ARG A 433 -16.86 -24.53 -20.43
N LYS A 434 -16.44 -24.94 -21.63
CA LYS A 434 -17.11 -24.55 -22.87
C LYS A 434 -18.35 -25.40 -23.14
N THR A 435 -18.21 -26.73 -23.19
CA THR A 435 -19.30 -27.65 -23.57
C THR A 435 -19.74 -28.59 -22.45
N SER A 436 -21.00 -29.02 -22.53
CA SER A 436 -21.54 -30.01 -21.60
C SER A 436 -20.87 -31.37 -21.83
N GLY A 437 -20.00 -31.79 -20.90
CA GLY A 437 -19.34 -33.10 -20.96
C GLY A 437 -17.99 -33.15 -21.69
N GLY A 438 -17.45 -32.03 -22.18
CA GLY A 438 -16.12 -32.00 -22.81
C GLY A 438 -14.98 -32.19 -21.79
N SER A 439 -13.88 -32.85 -22.17
CA SER A 439 -12.82 -33.25 -21.22
C SER A 439 -11.56 -32.40 -21.33
N GLY A 440 -11.05 -31.95 -20.18
CA GLY A 440 -9.74 -31.33 -20.01
C GLY A 440 -9.62 -29.87 -20.48
N VAL A 441 -8.40 -29.32 -20.36
CA VAL A 441 -8.08 -27.90 -20.66
C VAL A 441 -8.29 -27.50 -22.13
N ALA A 442 -8.51 -28.46 -23.03
CA ALA A 442 -8.81 -28.21 -24.44
C ALA A 442 -10.27 -27.73 -24.66
N ASP A 443 -11.16 -27.94 -23.69
CA ASP A 443 -12.58 -27.54 -23.75
C ASP A 443 -12.92 -26.43 -22.74
N VAL A 444 -12.02 -25.46 -22.61
CA VAL A 444 -12.24 -24.26 -21.78
C VAL A 444 -12.52 -23.04 -22.65
N SER A 445 -13.22 -22.07 -22.08
CA SER A 445 -13.51 -20.79 -22.74
C SER A 445 -13.53 -19.64 -21.74
N GLY A 446 -13.32 -18.43 -22.25
CA GLY A 446 -13.70 -17.21 -21.51
C GLY A 446 -15.22 -17.11 -21.39
N TRP A 447 -15.69 -16.23 -20.50
CA TRP A 447 -17.11 -15.98 -20.22
C TRP A 447 -17.97 -15.77 -21.47
N TYR A 448 -17.39 -15.22 -22.53
CA TYR A 448 -18.07 -14.87 -23.77
C TYR A 448 -18.36 -16.07 -24.70
N ASN A 449 -17.78 -17.25 -24.47
CA ASN A 449 -17.89 -18.38 -25.40
C ASN A 449 -18.30 -19.69 -24.70
N GLN A 450 -19.38 -19.63 -23.93
CA GLN A 450 -20.00 -20.81 -23.31
C GLN A 450 -21.23 -21.26 -24.12
N GLU A 451 -21.50 -22.56 -24.18
CA GLU A 451 -22.76 -23.06 -24.74
C GLU A 451 -23.97 -22.54 -23.93
N SER A 452 -25.13 -22.40 -24.58
CA SER A 452 -26.34 -21.83 -23.96
C SER A 452 -26.71 -22.51 -22.62
N GLY A 453 -26.55 -23.84 -22.51
CA GLY A 453 -26.81 -24.59 -21.29
C GLY A 453 -25.82 -24.34 -20.14
N ASN A 454 -24.67 -23.74 -20.44
CA ASN A 454 -23.54 -23.55 -19.52
C ASN A 454 -23.25 -22.09 -19.14
N LYS A 455 -23.98 -21.11 -19.71
CA LYS A 455 -23.83 -19.70 -19.36
C LYS A 455 -24.05 -19.50 -17.86
N VAL A 456 -23.07 -18.87 -17.21
CA VAL A 456 -23.16 -18.53 -15.78
C VAL A 456 -24.11 -17.36 -15.55
N VAL A 457 -24.81 -17.40 -14.43
CA VAL A 457 -25.84 -16.43 -14.01
C VAL A 457 -25.66 -15.96 -12.58
N SER A 458 -24.57 -16.35 -11.91
CA SER A 458 -24.30 -15.98 -10.52
C SER A 458 -22.82 -16.01 -10.16
N SER A 459 -22.46 -15.34 -9.06
CA SER A 459 -21.11 -15.41 -8.49
C SER A 459 -20.76 -16.82 -8.01
N LEU A 460 -21.72 -17.58 -7.46
CA LEU A 460 -21.50 -18.96 -7.04
C LEU A 460 -20.94 -19.82 -8.18
N GLU A 461 -21.57 -19.78 -9.36
CA GLU A 461 -21.11 -20.58 -10.51
C GLU A 461 -19.72 -20.15 -11.01
N CYS A 462 -19.27 -18.94 -10.69
CA CYS A 462 -17.89 -18.54 -10.97
C CYS A 462 -16.87 -19.24 -10.05
N PHE A 463 -17.30 -19.74 -8.88
CA PHE A 463 -16.47 -20.47 -7.90
C PHE A 463 -16.81 -21.96 -7.79
N SER A 464 -17.89 -22.43 -8.42
CA SER A 464 -18.18 -23.86 -8.56
C SER A 464 -17.12 -24.51 -9.44
N SER A 465 -16.09 -25.03 -8.79
CA SER A 465 -14.94 -25.66 -9.43
C SER A 465 -15.32 -27.04 -9.95
N LEU A 466 -15.29 -27.19 -11.28
CA LEU A 466 -15.52 -28.46 -11.94
C LEU A 466 -14.18 -29.17 -12.16
N GLY A 467 -14.13 -30.44 -11.81
CA GLY A 467 -13.02 -31.31 -12.20
C GLY A 467 -12.93 -31.47 -13.72
N ASN A 468 -11.77 -31.93 -14.21
CA ASN A 468 -11.47 -32.08 -15.65
C ASN A 468 -12.54 -32.86 -16.47
N ASN A 469 -13.36 -33.69 -15.81
CA ASN A 469 -14.38 -34.54 -16.44
C ASN A 469 -15.81 -34.30 -15.91
N GLU A 470 -16.05 -33.30 -15.06
CA GLU A 470 -17.35 -33.12 -14.38
C GLU A 470 -18.31 -32.18 -15.16
N PRO A 471 -19.42 -32.68 -15.73
CA PRO A 471 -20.34 -31.83 -16.49
C PRO A 471 -21.01 -30.80 -15.57
N GLY A 472 -21.18 -29.56 -16.05
CA GLY A 472 -21.88 -28.52 -15.30
C GLY A 472 -21.52 -27.11 -15.71
N ARG A 473 -22.11 -26.15 -14.99
CA ARG A 473 -21.80 -24.71 -15.05
C ARG A 473 -20.77 -24.42 -13.97
N GLY A 474 -19.62 -23.88 -14.35
CA GLY A 474 -18.56 -23.72 -13.37
C GLY A 474 -17.21 -23.27 -13.93
N SER A 475 -16.36 -22.83 -13.02
CA SER A 475 -14.94 -22.62 -13.28
C SER A 475 -14.21 -23.93 -13.53
N HIS A 476 -13.21 -23.92 -14.41
CA HIS A 476 -12.38 -25.08 -14.68
C HIS A 476 -11.17 -25.11 -13.74
N SER A 477 -11.10 -26.12 -12.85
CA SER A 477 -10.06 -26.30 -11.82
C SER A 477 -8.61 -26.27 -12.34
N GLY A 478 -8.38 -26.72 -13.58
CA GLY A 478 -7.07 -26.72 -14.22
C GLY A 478 -6.65 -25.41 -14.91
N THR A 479 -7.24 -24.26 -14.61
CA THR A 479 -6.92 -22.97 -15.28
C THR A 479 -6.76 -21.84 -14.27
N GLY A 480 -6.33 -20.66 -14.74
CA GLY A 480 -6.22 -19.45 -13.92
C GLY A 480 -4.92 -19.31 -13.12
N TYR A 481 -3.98 -20.25 -13.23
CA TYR A 481 -2.68 -20.22 -12.53
C TYR A 481 -1.48 -20.36 -13.45
N ILE A 482 -0.31 -19.94 -12.97
CA ILE A 482 0.95 -19.82 -13.72
C ILE A 482 1.30 -21.11 -14.49
N ASN A 483 1.26 -22.27 -13.81
CA ASN A 483 1.82 -23.51 -14.34
C ASN A 483 1.07 -24.08 -15.57
N ASN A 484 -0.23 -23.81 -15.73
CA ASN A 484 -0.99 -24.28 -16.90
C ASN A 484 -1.12 -23.23 -18.01
N ASN A 485 -0.78 -21.96 -17.74
CA ASN A 485 -0.75 -20.88 -18.73
C ASN A 485 -2.08 -20.64 -19.51
N TYR A 486 -3.22 -21.02 -18.91
CA TYR A 486 -4.56 -20.71 -19.41
C TYR A 486 -5.24 -19.74 -18.44
N SER A 487 -5.75 -18.63 -18.95
CA SER A 487 -6.43 -17.60 -18.16
C SER A 487 -7.76 -17.24 -18.80
N GLY A 488 -8.78 -17.04 -17.97
CA GLY A 488 -10.06 -16.47 -18.40
C GLY A 488 -10.00 -14.96 -18.62
N ARG A 489 -8.89 -14.30 -18.26
CA ARG A 489 -8.74 -12.85 -18.33
C ARG A 489 -8.03 -12.38 -19.60
N SER A 490 -8.47 -11.22 -20.07
CA SER A 490 -7.90 -10.53 -21.22
C SER A 490 -6.94 -9.39 -20.86
N ASP A 491 -6.93 -8.93 -19.60
CA ASP A 491 -6.06 -7.86 -19.09
C ASP A 491 -4.70 -8.37 -18.57
N GLN A 492 -3.91 -7.50 -17.93
CA GLN A 492 -2.55 -7.78 -17.46
C GLN A 492 -2.47 -8.80 -16.31
N TYR A 493 -3.55 -9.06 -15.58
CA TYR A 493 -3.55 -9.89 -14.35
C TYR A 493 -3.96 -11.34 -14.59
N LYS A 494 -3.23 -12.05 -15.46
CA LYS A 494 -3.63 -13.37 -15.99
C LYS A 494 -3.85 -14.47 -14.94
N PHE A 495 -3.03 -14.53 -13.89
CA PHE A 495 -3.00 -15.69 -13.00
C PHE A 495 -3.22 -15.31 -11.54
N TYR A 496 -4.03 -16.09 -10.81
CA TYR A 496 -4.40 -15.78 -9.43
C TYR A 496 -3.25 -15.99 -8.44
N ASP A 497 -2.32 -16.87 -8.78
CA ASP A 497 -1.13 -17.17 -7.99
C ASP A 497 0.08 -16.34 -8.45
N ALA A 498 -0.03 -15.54 -9.51
CA ALA A 498 0.97 -14.52 -9.82
C ALA A 498 0.68 -13.24 -9.02
N ILE A 499 1.75 -12.60 -8.53
CA ILE A 499 1.67 -11.23 -8.01
C ILE A 499 2.28 -10.30 -9.04
N TYR A 500 1.53 -9.32 -9.47
CA TYR A 500 1.93 -8.34 -10.47
C TYR A 500 2.26 -7.01 -9.78
N ALA A 501 3.18 -6.22 -10.35
CA ALA A 501 3.60 -5.00 -9.68
C ALA A 501 2.43 -4.03 -9.43
N GLY A 502 1.42 -4.02 -10.31
CA GLY A 502 0.23 -3.18 -10.17
C GLY A 502 -0.69 -3.52 -8.99
N GLN A 503 -0.58 -4.72 -8.40
CA GLN A 503 -1.38 -5.15 -7.23
C GLN A 503 -0.79 -4.72 -5.88
N VAL A 504 0.46 -4.24 -5.88
CA VAL A 504 1.20 -3.97 -4.64
C VAL A 504 1.21 -2.47 -4.33
N GLU A 505 0.67 -2.14 -3.17
CA GLU A 505 0.87 -0.86 -2.51
C GLU A 505 2.09 -0.98 -1.58
N ASP A 506 3.13 -0.20 -1.85
CA ASP A 506 4.35 -0.15 -1.03
C ASP A 506 4.12 0.78 0.16
N LEU A 507 4.15 0.20 1.36
CA LEU A 507 3.89 0.93 2.62
C LEU A 507 5.17 1.31 3.35
N ARG A 508 6.34 0.93 2.83
CA ARG A 508 7.61 1.19 3.49
C ARG A 508 7.91 2.68 3.52
N LEU A 509 8.30 3.19 4.68
CA LEU A 509 8.68 4.58 4.88
C LEU A 509 10.20 4.75 4.98
N ASN A 510 10.72 5.84 4.41
CA ASN A 510 12.13 6.17 4.52
C ASN A 510 12.43 6.77 5.90
N ALA A 511 13.33 6.14 6.65
CA ALA A 511 13.71 6.57 7.99
C ALA A 511 14.87 7.59 8.01
N ASN A 512 15.54 7.82 6.89
CA ASN A 512 16.60 8.82 6.83
C ASN A 512 16.03 10.24 7.00
N LYS A 513 16.79 11.14 7.62
CA LYS A 513 16.49 12.58 7.56
C LYS A 513 16.66 13.07 6.12
N LEU A 514 15.57 13.54 5.52
CA LEU A 514 15.50 13.87 4.10
C LEU A 514 15.73 15.37 3.87
N ASP A 515 16.60 15.72 2.91
CA ASP A 515 16.62 17.06 2.35
C ASP A 515 15.29 17.29 1.59
N VAL A 516 14.41 18.13 2.15
CA VAL A 516 13.06 18.37 1.65
C VAL A 516 13.05 19.02 0.26
N ASN A 517 14.06 19.81 -0.09
CA ASN A 517 14.18 20.43 -1.40
C ASN A 517 14.57 19.41 -2.46
N LYS A 518 15.54 18.55 -2.15
CA LYS A 518 15.89 17.41 -3.01
C LYS A 518 14.71 16.44 -3.14
N LEU A 519 14.01 16.18 -2.04
CA LEU A 519 12.82 15.32 -2.02
C LEU A 519 11.75 15.86 -2.97
N ARG A 520 11.49 17.17 -2.95
CA ARG A 520 10.55 17.85 -3.88
C ARG A 520 10.94 17.64 -5.34
N GLU A 521 12.20 17.89 -5.69
CA GLU A 521 12.69 17.74 -7.06
C GLU A 521 12.65 16.29 -7.55
N ASP A 522 13.05 15.33 -6.71
CA ASP A 522 13.01 13.90 -7.05
C ASP A 522 11.56 13.39 -7.17
N ALA A 523 10.66 13.82 -6.28
CA ALA A 523 9.24 13.48 -6.34
C ALA A 523 8.59 14.08 -7.59
N MET A 524 8.86 15.35 -7.91
CA MET A 524 8.32 15.99 -9.11
C MET A 524 8.86 15.33 -10.39
N ARG A 525 10.13 14.94 -10.42
CA ARG A 525 10.71 14.17 -11.54
C ARG A 525 9.99 12.83 -11.73
N LYS A 526 9.73 12.10 -10.64
CA LYS A 526 8.97 10.84 -10.67
C LYS A 526 7.51 11.06 -11.08
N ALA A 527 6.89 12.16 -10.67
CA ALA A 527 5.54 12.54 -11.04
C ALA A 527 5.43 12.73 -12.57
N VAL A 528 6.37 13.49 -13.14
CA VAL A 528 6.45 13.74 -14.58
C VAL A 528 6.78 12.46 -15.36
N SER A 529 7.66 11.61 -14.85
CA SER A 529 7.98 10.35 -15.54
C SER A 529 6.89 9.27 -15.38
N GLY A 530 5.79 9.56 -14.68
CA GLY A 530 4.72 8.60 -14.39
C GLY A 530 5.09 7.49 -13.40
N ALA A 531 6.22 7.63 -12.71
CA ALA A 531 6.79 6.63 -11.79
C ALA A 531 6.25 6.74 -10.36
N LEU A 532 5.67 7.88 -9.96
CA LEU A 532 4.94 7.94 -8.69
C LEU A 532 3.75 7.00 -8.74
N ARG A 533 3.64 6.16 -7.71
CA ARG A 533 2.60 5.15 -7.59
C ARG A 533 1.39 5.71 -6.87
N GLY A 534 0.24 5.17 -7.20
CA GLY A 534 -1.03 5.51 -6.59
C GLY A 534 -1.96 4.32 -6.59
N LYS A 535 -3.21 4.56 -6.26
CA LYS A 535 -4.26 3.54 -6.22
C LYS A 535 -5.54 4.08 -6.83
N GLY A 536 -6.20 3.21 -7.57
CA GLY A 536 -7.50 3.50 -8.18
C GLY A 536 -8.35 2.25 -8.30
N LYS A 537 -9.63 2.49 -8.55
CA LYS A 537 -10.67 1.47 -8.68
C LYS A 537 -11.23 1.46 -10.10
N VAL A 538 -11.59 0.28 -10.58
CA VAL A 538 -12.41 0.13 -11.80
C VAL A 538 -13.87 0.21 -11.37
N PRO A 539 -14.68 1.12 -11.95
CA PRO A 539 -16.09 1.23 -11.58
C PRO A 539 -16.88 -0.01 -12.01
N PHE A 540 -18.06 -0.17 -11.42
CA PHE A 540 -19.06 -1.12 -11.88
C PHE A 540 -20.28 -0.36 -12.38
N THR A 541 -20.60 -0.50 -13.66
CA THR A 541 -21.74 0.18 -14.27
C THR A 541 -23.00 -0.65 -14.08
N ILE A 542 -24.00 -0.05 -13.42
CA ILE A 542 -25.28 -0.69 -13.15
C ILE A 542 -26.36 -0.15 -14.07
N PHE A 543 -27.41 -0.95 -14.28
CA PHE A 543 -28.68 -0.50 -14.80
C PHE A 543 -29.77 -0.72 -13.76
N ASN A 544 -30.55 0.31 -13.46
CA ASN A 544 -31.67 0.20 -12.53
C ASN A 544 -32.90 0.94 -13.04
N LYS A 545 -34.06 0.54 -12.51
CA LYS A 545 -35.36 1.16 -12.76
C LYS A 545 -36.06 1.42 -11.45
N GLY A 546 -36.56 2.64 -11.26
CA GLY A 546 -37.28 2.99 -10.05
C GLY A 546 -37.60 4.47 -9.94
N GLN A 547 -37.98 4.89 -8.75
CA GLN A 547 -38.29 6.28 -8.44
C GLN A 547 -37.00 7.07 -8.27
N CYS A 548 -36.95 8.30 -8.77
CA CYS A 548 -35.81 9.20 -8.61
C CYS A 548 -35.64 9.60 -7.14
N LEU A 549 -34.40 9.78 -6.70
CA LEU A 549 -34.13 10.43 -5.42
C LEU A 549 -34.22 11.93 -5.67
N SER A 550 -35.24 12.60 -5.13
CA SER A 550 -35.40 14.02 -5.39
C SER A 550 -35.81 14.87 -4.18
N SER A 551 -35.45 16.15 -4.22
CA SER A 551 -36.15 17.20 -3.46
C SER A 551 -37.35 17.71 -4.28
N GLU A 552 -38.03 18.77 -3.84
CA GLU A 552 -39.13 19.38 -4.62
C GLU A 552 -38.75 19.80 -6.05
N PHE A 553 -37.45 19.85 -6.36
CA PHE A 553 -36.93 20.33 -7.63
C PHE A 553 -35.64 19.65 -8.13
N THR A 554 -34.88 18.90 -7.32
CA THR A 554 -33.53 18.40 -7.70
C THR A 554 -33.48 16.88 -7.80
N ILE A 555 -32.77 16.33 -8.78
CA ILE A 555 -32.49 14.88 -8.89
C ILE A 555 -31.11 14.58 -8.30
N TYR A 556 -31.06 13.66 -7.35
CA TYR A 556 -29.83 13.20 -6.71
C TYR A 556 -29.42 11.81 -7.19
N ILE A 557 -28.11 11.62 -7.38
CA ILE A 557 -27.49 10.34 -7.74
C ILE A 557 -26.61 9.76 -6.61
N HIS A 558 -26.45 10.51 -5.52
CA HIS A 558 -25.72 10.05 -4.35
C HIS A 558 -26.14 10.79 -3.07
N ARG A 559 -26.05 10.11 -1.91
CA ARG A 559 -26.29 10.64 -0.56
C ARG A 559 -25.48 9.89 0.52
N VAL A 560 -24.97 10.61 1.53
CA VAL A 560 -24.06 10.04 2.56
C VAL A 560 -24.72 9.15 3.64
N ASN A 561 -26.02 9.29 4.00
CA ASN A 561 -26.50 8.79 5.31
C ASN A 561 -27.90 8.12 5.45
N SER A 562 -28.62 7.66 4.41
CA SER A 562 -29.73 6.66 4.50
C SER A 562 -30.59 6.61 3.24
N PHE A 563 -31.04 5.39 2.91
CA PHE A 563 -31.92 4.93 1.81
C PHE A 563 -32.02 5.83 0.56
N ALA A 564 -31.45 5.28 -0.50
CA ALA A 564 -31.75 5.70 -1.85
C ALA A 564 -33.19 5.43 -2.24
N SER A 565 -33.64 6.24 -3.16
CA SER A 565 -34.76 5.89 -3.99
C SER A 565 -34.57 4.52 -4.64
N SER A 566 -35.67 3.90 -5.08
CA SER A 566 -35.62 2.60 -5.78
C SER A 566 -34.80 2.65 -7.07
N LEU A 567 -34.54 3.83 -7.64
CA LEU A 567 -33.69 3.99 -8.82
C LEU A 567 -32.21 3.68 -8.57
N ILE A 568 -31.60 4.15 -7.47
CA ILE A 568 -30.16 3.95 -7.27
C ILE A 568 -29.84 2.92 -6.19
N GLY A 569 -30.77 2.58 -5.28
CA GLY A 569 -30.52 1.62 -4.21
C GLY A 569 -29.28 1.97 -3.38
N LYS A 570 -28.59 1.01 -2.78
CA LYS A 570 -27.43 1.31 -1.92
C LYS A 570 -26.15 1.71 -2.70
N ASN A 571 -26.27 1.95 -4.00
CA ASN A 571 -25.12 2.20 -4.86
C ASN A 571 -24.53 3.60 -4.64
N ILE A 572 -23.21 3.67 -4.68
CA ILE A 572 -22.46 4.91 -4.57
C ILE A 572 -21.95 5.29 -5.96
N TYR A 573 -22.28 6.49 -6.42
CA TYR A 573 -21.77 7.01 -7.68
C TYR A 573 -20.24 7.05 -7.68
N TYR A 574 -19.63 6.74 -8.83
CA TYR A 574 -18.18 6.64 -8.94
C TYR A 574 -17.46 7.93 -8.53
N ASN A 575 -16.48 7.83 -7.62
CA ASN A 575 -15.73 8.93 -7.00
C ASN A 575 -16.56 9.88 -6.12
N ALA A 576 -17.80 9.53 -5.77
CA ALA A 576 -18.68 10.40 -5.00
C ALA A 576 -18.04 10.91 -3.69
N ARG A 577 -17.35 10.01 -2.96
CA ARG A 577 -16.68 10.39 -1.71
C ARG A 577 -15.58 11.42 -1.93
N ASN A 578 -14.82 11.30 -3.02
CA ASN A 578 -13.77 12.23 -3.38
C ASN A 578 -14.35 13.60 -3.72
N TYR A 579 -15.43 13.66 -4.50
CA TYR A 579 -16.09 14.92 -4.82
C TYR A 579 -16.61 15.63 -3.56
N MET A 580 -17.27 14.90 -2.65
CA MET A 580 -17.82 15.48 -1.43
C MET A 580 -16.75 15.90 -0.41
N SER A 581 -15.59 15.23 -0.38
CA SER A 581 -14.48 15.62 0.50
C SER A 581 -13.65 16.77 -0.07
N ALA A 582 -13.54 16.85 -1.40
CA ALA A 582 -12.64 17.77 -2.10
C ALA A 582 -13.28 19.10 -2.48
N LEU A 583 -14.57 19.11 -2.80
CA LEU A 583 -15.26 20.26 -3.35
C LEU A 583 -16.01 21.05 -2.28
N GLU A 584 -16.24 22.33 -2.55
CA GLU A 584 -17.12 23.15 -1.73
C GLU A 584 -18.61 22.84 -1.96
N ASP A 585 -19.45 23.20 -0.99
CA ASP A 585 -20.90 23.08 -1.18
C ASP A 585 -21.33 24.00 -2.34
N PHE A 586 -22.28 23.54 -3.16
CA PHE A 586 -22.70 24.16 -4.42
C PHE A 586 -21.69 24.10 -5.60
N ALA A 587 -20.52 23.49 -5.42
CA ALA A 587 -19.55 23.34 -6.52
C ALA A 587 -20.11 22.49 -7.66
N VAL A 588 -19.94 22.97 -8.90
CA VAL A 588 -20.28 22.25 -10.12
C VAL A 588 -19.03 21.56 -10.66
N PHE A 589 -19.15 20.30 -11.04
CA PHE A 589 -18.04 19.52 -11.56
C PHE A 589 -18.47 18.63 -12.73
N GLU A 590 -17.47 18.21 -13.52
CA GLU A 590 -17.64 17.17 -14.53
C GLU A 590 -17.19 15.81 -13.96
N GLY A 591 -18.06 14.81 -14.09
CA GLY A 591 -17.85 13.46 -13.57
C GLY A 591 -18.01 12.39 -14.65
N ALA A 592 -17.90 11.13 -14.23
CA ALA A 592 -18.18 9.99 -15.11
C ALA A 592 -19.62 10.06 -15.65
N PRO A 593 -19.83 9.85 -16.97
CA PRO A 593 -21.13 10.06 -17.59
C PRO A 593 -22.16 9.05 -17.09
N ILE A 594 -23.41 9.49 -16.98
CA ILE A 594 -24.59 8.67 -16.73
C ILE A 594 -25.60 8.84 -17.86
N ALA A 595 -26.49 7.87 -18.01
CA ALA A 595 -27.68 8.01 -18.84
C ALA A 595 -28.93 7.88 -17.97
N ILE A 596 -29.91 8.74 -18.17
CA ILE A 596 -31.20 8.69 -17.46
C ILE A 596 -32.35 8.82 -18.47
N LYS A 597 -33.38 7.97 -18.33
CA LYS A 597 -34.61 8.01 -19.13
C LYS A 597 -35.81 8.06 -18.20
N PHE A 598 -36.57 9.15 -18.24
CA PHE A 598 -37.80 9.25 -17.46
C PHE A 598 -38.90 8.42 -18.10
N ILE A 599 -39.52 7.55 -17.32
CA ILE A 599 -40.60 6.65 -17.78
C ILE A 599 -41.97 7.11 -17.29
N ASP A 600 -41.98 7.89 -16.20
CA ASP A 600 -43.18 8.50 -15.63
C ASP A 600 -42.81 9.86 -15.04
N ALA A 601 -43.58 10.89 -15.40
CA ALA A 601 -43.40 12.25 -14.92
C ALA A 601 -44.08 12.48 -13.55
N GLY A 602 -44.85 11.51 -13.05
CA GLY A 602 -45.67 11.69 -11.86
C GLY A 602 -46.60 12.90 -12.01
N ASP A 603 -46.65 13.76 -10.99
CA ASP A 603 -47.47 14.98 -10.99
C ASP A 603 -46.73 16.21 -11.57
N THR A 604 -45.61 16.00 -12.29
CA THR A 604 -44.77 17.07 -12.85
C THR A 604 -44.95 17.21 -14.35
N ASP A 605 -44.85 18.43 -14.88
CA ASP A 605 -44.69 18.66 -16.32
C ASP A 605 -43.20 18.77 -16.70
N LEU A 606 -42.63 17.69 -17.21
CA LEU A 606 -41.24 17.65 -17.69
C LEU A 606 -41.01 18.52 -18.94
N ALA A 607 -42.04 18.76 -19.75
CA ALA A 607 -41.89 19.49 -21.00
C ALA A 607 -41.73 21.00 -20.77
N SER A 608 -42.43 21.57 -19.78
CA SER A 608 -42.36 23.00 -19.48
C SER A 608 -41.32 23.38 -18.42
N TYR A 609 -41.16 22.59 -17.36
CA TYR A 609 -40.28 22.94 -16.23
C TYR A 609 -38.88 22.32 -16.29
N ALA A 610 -38.72 21.15 -16.91
CA ALA A 610 -37.41 20.51 -17.08
C ALA A 610 -36.69 20.94 -18.37
N GLY A 611 -37.05 22.08 -18.96
CA GLY A 611 -36.41 22.58 -20.16
C GLY A 611 -36.63 21.68 -21.39
N GLY A 612 -37.81 21.07 -21.53
CA GLY A 612 -38.17 20.27 -22.73
C GLY A 612 -37.75 18.80 -22.69
N VAL A 613 -37.50 18.23 -21.50
CA VAL A 613 -37.23 16.79 -21.35
C VAL A 613 -38.48 15.97 -21.68
N LYS A 614 -38.32 14.95 -22.53
CA LYS A 614 -39.42 14.06 -22.93
C LYS A 614 -39.36 12.72 -22.18
N LEU A 615 -40.54 12.14 -21.97
CA LEU A 615 -40.65 10.77 -21.50
C LEU A 615 -40.13 9.79 -22.54
N ASN A 616 -39.52 8.71 -22.05
CA ASN A 616 -38.96 7.61 -22.82
C ASN A 616 -37.81 7.98 -23.78
N GLU A 617 -37.18 9.15 -23.57
CA GLU A 617 -35.94 9.52 -24.26
C GLU A 617 -34.75 9.50 -23.28
N TRP A 618 -33.61 8.98 -23.74
CA TRP A 618 -32.37 8.95 -22.97
C TRP A 618 -31.69 10.31 -22.96
N LEU A 619 -31.39 10.81 -21.75
CA LEU A 619 -30.56 11.98 -21.53
C LEU A 619 -29.17 11.52 -21.06
N TYR A 620 -28.13 12.18 -21.57
CA TYR A 620 -26.75 11.90 -21.23
C TYR A 620 -26.18 13.04 -20.41
N LEU A 621 -25.71 12.73 -19.20
CA LEU A 621 -25.28 13.72 -18.22
C LEU A 621 -23.84 13.44 -17.80
N ASN A 622 -23.03 14.48 -17.74
CA ASN A 622 -21.67 14.42 -17.18
C ASN A 622 -21.38 15.58 -16.21
N LYS A 623 -22.36 16.47 -15.99
CA LYS A 623 -22.25 17.62 -15.09
C LYS A 623 -23.10 17.43 -13.85
N PHE A 624 -22.50 17.66 -12.70
CA PHE A 624 -23.11 17.41 -11.40
C PHE A 624 -22.80 18.56 -10.44
N GLN A 625 -23.56 18.64 -9.36
CA GLN A 625 -23.38 19.65 -8.32
C GLN A 625 -23.35 19.02 -6.93
N VAL A 626 -22.39 19.43 -6.10
CA VAL A 626 -22.36 19.08 -4.67
C VAL A 626 -23.37 19.96 -3.95
N LEU A 627 -24.27 19.38 -3.15
CA LEU A 627 -25.32 20.11 -2.45
C LEU A 627 -25.54 19.59 -1.01
N ASN A 628 -26.32 20.37 -0.26
CA ASN A 628 -26.82 20.05 1.08
C ASN A 628 -25.70 19.80 2.09
N SER A 629 -24.81 20.76 2.24
CA SER A 629 -23.65 20.66 3.14
C SER A 629 -22.78 19.45 2.79
N LYS A 630 -22.48 19.29 1.49
CA LYS A 630 -21.64 18.20 0.96
C LYS A 630 -22.15 16.79 1.24
N ASN A 631 -23.48 16.62 1.33
CA ASN A 631 -24.10 15.32 1.58
C ASN A 631 -24.77 14.70 0.35
N HIS A 632 -24.91 15.44 -0.75
CA HIS A 632 -25.59 14.97 -1.96
C HIS A 632 -24.81 15.36 -3.23
N ILE A 633 -24.97 14.54 -4.26
CA ILE A 633 -24.58 14.88 -5.63
C ILE A 633 -25.84 14.94 -6.48
N ALA A 634 -26.08 16.10 -7.07
CA ALA A 634 -27.23 16.39 -7.91
C ALA A 634 -26.87 16.36 -9.40
N CYS A 635 -27.80 15.87 -10.22
CA CYS A 635 -27.74 16.02 -11.67
C CYS A 635 -27.97 17.48 -12.07
N ILE A 636 -27.22 17.96 -13.06
CA ILE A 636 -27.50 19.24 -13.71
C ILE A 636 -28.30 18.99 -14.99
N ASN A 637 -29.37 19.75 -15.16
CA ASN A 637 -30.20 19.68 -16.36
C ASN A 637 -29.41 20.19 -17.57
N PRO A 638 -29.24 19.39 -18.64
CA PRO A 638 -28.41 19.76 -19.78
C PRO A 638 -29.03 20.89 -20.61
N ASN A 639 -30.35 21.08 -20.54
CA ASN A 639 -31.07 22.10 -21.30
C ASN A 639 -31.11 23.46 -20.59
N THR A 640 -31.06 23.48 -19.26
CA THR A 640 -31.14 24.73 -18.46
C THR A 640 -29.83 25.10 -17.76
N GLY A 641 -28.90 24.16 -17.60
CA GLY A 641 -27.65 24.36 -16.87
C GLY A 641 -27.81 24.44 -15.34
N ASN A 642 -28.99 24.12 -14.80
CA ASN A 642 -29.30 24.21 -13.37
C ASN A 642 -29.61 22.82 -12.77
N SER A 643 -29.32 22.63 -11.48
CA SER A 643 -29.69 21.45 -10.70
C SER A 643 -31.18 21.41 -10.29
N ASN A 644 -31.93 22.47 -10.57
CA ASN A 644 -33.39 22.51 -10.44
C ASN A 644 -34.03 22.00 -11.75
N TRP A 645 -34.52 20.76 -11.71
CA TRP A 645 -35.14 20.07 -12.84
C TRP A 645 -36.66 20.25 -12.92
N PHE A 646 -37.36 20.40 -11.80
CA PHE A 646 -38.84 20.47 -11.80
C PHE A 646 -39.40 21.33 -10.67
N SER A 647 -40.71 21.51 -10.65
CA SER A 647 -41.44 22.20 -9.58
C SER A 647 -42.61 21.33 -9.13
N SER A 648 -42.38 20.48 -8.14
CA SER A 648 -43.42 19.62 -7.57
C SER A 648 -43.13 19.47 -6.09
N GLY A 649 -43.94 20.09 -5.23
CA GLY A 649 -43.75 20.21 -3.77
C GLY A 649 -43.41 18.89 -3.05
N SER A 650 -42.15 18.47 -3.16
CA SER A 650 -41.52 17.19 -2.78
C SER A 650 -41.93 15.99 -3.65
N ALA A 651 -41.18 15.60 -4.69
CA ALA A 651 -41.59 14.52 -5.62
C ALA A 651 -40.87 13.16 -5.48
N PRO A 652 -41.38 12.22 -4.65
CA PRO A 652 -41.04 10.80 -4.70
C PRO A 652 -41.72 10.02 -5.85
N THR A 653 -42.48 10.66 -6.75
CA THR A 653 -43.33 9.98 -7.75
C THR A 653 -42.74 9.84 -9.16
N ILE A 654 -41.65 10.56 -9.50
CA ILE A 654 -41.03 10.47 -10.84
C ILE A 654 -40.24 9.17 -10.96
N SER A 655 -40.57 8.35 -11.96
CA SER A 655 -39.84 7.10 -12.23
C SER A 655 -38.92 7.24 -13.43
N ALA A 656 -37.77 6.61 -13.35
CA ALA A 656 -36.75 6.61 -14.39
C ALA A 656 -36.05 5.25 -14.52
N GLU A 657 -35.30 5.12 -15.60
CA GLU A 657 -34.25 4.14 -15.80
C GLU A 657 -32.91 4.86 -15.80
N ILE A 658 -31.90 4.28 -15.17
CA ILE A 658 -30.57 4.88 -15.04
C ILE A 658 -29.49 3.87 -15.41
N LEU A 659 -28.51 4.32 -16.18
CA LEU A 659 -27.22 3.66 -16.36
C LEU A 659 -26.17 4.52 -15.66
N MET A 660 -25.51 4.00 -14.63
CA MET A 660 -24.51 4.77 -13.89
C MET A 660 -23.30 3.93 -13.44
N PRO A 661 -22.08 4.49 -13.48
CA PRO A 661 -20.92 3.86 -12.88
C PRO A 661 -20.94 4.06 -11.36
N THR A 662 -20.59 2.99 -10.64
CA THR A 662 -20.55 2.94 -9.19
C THR A 662 -19.14 2.64 -8.68
N GLU A 663 -18.84 3.04 -7.45
CA GLU A 663 -17.58 2.72 -6.75
C GLU A 663 -17.75 1.61 -5.69
N ASN A 664 -18.81 0.79 -5.78
CA ASN A 664 -19.06 -0.28 -4.82
C ASN A 664 -17.96 -1.35 -4.84
N GLU A 665 -17.29 -1.52 -5.99
CA GLU A 665 -16.11 -2.37 -6.10
C GLU A 665 -14.99 -1.82 -5.21
N THR A 666 -14.52 -2.66 -4.30
CA THR A 666 -13.45 -2.34 -3.35
C THR A 666 -12.02 -2.62 -3.83
N PRO A 667 -11.74 -3.47 -4.85
CA PRO A 667 -10.37 -3.72 -5.30
C PRO A 667 -9.65 -2.47 -5.80
N GLU A 668 -8.38 -2.32 -5.42
CA GLU A 668 -7.55 -1.18 -5.82
C GLU A 668 -6.23 -1.62 -6.44
N PHE A 669 -5.81 -0.88 -7.47
CA PHE A 669 -4.57 -1.17 -8.19
C PHE A 669 -3.81 0.10 -8.57
N ASN A 670 -2.49 0.00 -8.66
CA ASN A 670 -1.66 1.02 -9.30
C ASN A 670 -1.79 0.99 -10.83
N SER A 671 -1.90 -0.21 -11.41
CA SER A 671 -2.18 -0.45 -12.82
C SER A 671 -3.59 -1.03 -12.94
N LEU A 672 -4.52 -0.28 -13.51
CA LEU A 672 -5.93 -0.63 -13.56
C LEU A 672 -6.19 -1.63 -14.68
N PRO A 673 -6.95 -2.72 -14.45
CA PRO A 673 -7.48 -3.58 -15.50
C PRO A 673 -8.75 -2.92 -16.06
N TRP A 674 -8.57 -1.77 -16.73
CA TRP A 674 -9.67 -0.89 -17.08
C TRP A 674 -10.55 -1.48 -18.18
N VAL A 675 -11.85 -1.22 -18.08
CA VAL A 675 -12.85 -1.64 -19.07
C VAL A 675 -13.70 -0.44 -19.45
N ASP A 676 -13.74 -0.15 -20.75
CA ASP A 676 -14.70 0.79 -21.34
C ASP A 676 -15.89 0.03 -21.92
N ILE A 677 -17.10 0.51 -21.63
CA ILE A 677 -18.35 -0.07 -22.11
C ILE A 677 -18.89 0.84 -23.23
N ILE A 678 -19.10 0.24 -24.40
CA ILE A 678 -19.68 0.90 -25.58
C ILE A 678 -21.04 0.27 -25.86
N GLY A 679 -22.05 1.10 -26.11
CA GLY A 679 -23.37 0.65 -26.51
C GLY A 679 -24.46 1.64 -26.14
N HIS A 680 -25.62 1.47 -26.74
CA HIS A 680 -26.82 2.19 -26.35
C HIS A 680 -27.30 1.70 -24.96
N PRO A 681 -27.70 2.59 -24.02
CA PRO A 681 -28.09 2.18 -22.66
C PRO A 681 -29.13 1.06 -22.61
N GLU A 682 -30.16 1.12 -23.46
CA GLU A 682 -31.19 0.07 -23.58
C GLU A 682 -30.59 -1.32 -23.84
N ARG A 683 -29.58 -1.40 -24.70
CA ARG A 683 -28.97 -2.68 -25.09
C ARG A 683 -27.97 -3.17 -24.06
N ILE A 684 -27.26 -2.23 -23.40
CA ILE A 684 -26.42 -2.56 -22.25
C ILE A 684 -27.29 -3.17 -21.15
N ALA A 685 -28.46 -2.59 -20.86
CA ALA A 685 -29.41 -3.10 -19.88
C ALA A 685 -29.89 -4.53 -20.21
N THR A 686 -30.19 -4.81 -21.48
CA THR A 686 -30.59 -6.17 -21.91
C THR A 686 -29.42 -7.17 -21.82
N THR A 687 -28.20 -6.73 -22.17
CA THR A 687 -27.01 -7.60 -22.20
C THR A 687 -26.48 -7.90 -20.81
N PHE A 688 -26.54 -6.92 -19.90
CA PHE A 688 -26.00 -6.96 -18.55
C PHE A 688 -27.03 -6.45 -17.54
N PRO A 689 -28.12 -7.21 -17.29
CA PRO A 689 -29.20 -6.76 -16.41
C PRO A 689 -28.75 -6.53 -14.96
N ASP A 690 -27.76 -7.28 -14.49
CA ASP A 690 -27.17 -7.13 -13.15
C ASP A 690 -25.97 -6.16 -13.13
N GLY A 691 -25.73 -5.44 -14.23
CA GLY A 691 -24.59 -4.56 -14.41
C GLY A 691 -23.32 -5.28 -14.89
N VAL A 692 -22.25 -4.49 -15.06
CA VAL A 692 -21.00 -4.94 -15.66
C VAL A 692 -19.82 -4.08 -15.20
N VAL A 693 -18.67 -4.71 -14.95
CA VAL A 693 -17.43 -3.99 -14.62
C VAL A 693 -16.99 -3.09 -15.77
N GLY A 694 -16.58 -1.87 -15.44
CA GLY A 694 -16.14 -0.86 -16.38
C GLY A 694 -16.95 0.44 -16.31
N GLN A 695 -16.50 1.42 -17.10
CA GLN A 695 -17.15 2.71 -17.23
C GLN A 695 -17.76 2.85 -18.63
N TRP A 696 -19.00 3.33 -18.69
CA TRP A 696 -19.66 3.63 -19.95
C TRP A 696 -19.06 4.86 -20.66
N ILE A 697 -18.96 4.78 -21.99
CA ILE A 697 -18.63 5.91 -22.86
C ILE A 697 -19.93 6.47 -23.43
N SER A 698 -20.15 7.79 -23.32
CA SER A 698 -21.41 8.43 -23.74
C SER A 698 -21.61 8.55 -25.26
N GLN A 699 -20.58 8.29 -26.06
CA GLN A 699 -20.71 8.20 -27.52
C GLN A 699 -21.51 6.95 -27.88
N ILE A 700 -22.59 7.11 -28.67
CA ILE A 700 -23.49 6.02 -29.05
C ILE A 700 -23.09 5.46 -30.42
N PRO A 701 -22.88 4.15 -30.58
CA PRO A 701 -22.68 3.52 -31.89
C PRO A 701 -23.79 3.83 -32.88
N ASP A 702 -23.43 4.23 -34.10
CA ASP A 702 -24.37 4.60 -35.17
C ASP A 702 -23.96 4.04 -36.56
N ALA A 703 -22.93 3.19 -36.61
CA ALA A 703 -22.29 2.68 -37.83
C ALA A 703 -21.61 3.74 -38.73
N VAL A 704 -21.51 4.98 -38.29
CA VAL A 704 -20.86 6.08 -39.01
C VAL A 704 -19.62 6.56 -38.25
N MET A 705 -19.71 6.70 -36.94
CA MET A 705 -18.59 7.06 -36.08
C MET A 705 -17.54 5.95 -36.06
N ASP A 706 -16.30 6.33 -36.38
CA ASP A 706 -15.13 5.46 -36.41
C ASP A 706 -14.19 5.66 -35.20
N ARG A 707 -14.54 6.58 -34.29
CA ARG A 707 -13.67 7.02 -33.19
C ARG A 707 -14.42 7.19 -31.88
N PHE A 708 -14.00 6.42 -30.88
CA PHE A 708 -14.55 6.47 -29.52
C PHE A 708 -13.47 6.90 -28.54
N ASN A 709 -13.70 7.98 -27.79
CA ASN A 709 -12.80 8.46 -26.75
C ASN A 709 -12.79 7.48 -25.58
N LEU A 710 -11.59 7.03 -25.19
CA LEU A 710 -11.43 6.16 -24.03
C LEU A 710 -11.53 6.97 -22.73
N ASN A 711 -12.16 6.42 -21.69
CA ASN A 711 -12.35 7.14 -20.41
C ASN A 711 -11.04 7.34 -19.63
N LYS A 712 -10.05 6.48 -19.86
CA LYS A 712 -8.74 6.55 -19.20
C LYS A 712 -7.61 6.47 -20.21
N LYS A 713 -6.41 6.87 -19.76
CA LYS A 713 -5.22 6.84 -20.59
C LYS A 713 -4.81 5.39 -20.86
N ALA A 714 -4.89 4.94 -22.12
CA ALA A 714 -4.40 3.61 -22.50
C ALA A 714 -2.86 3.56 -22.50
N SER A 715 -2.32 2.48 -21.94
CA SER A 715 -0.88 2.19 -21.92
C SER A 715 -0.38 1.46 -23.17
N SER A 716 -1.27 0.84 -23.94
CA SER A 716 -0.99 0.01 -25.12
C SER A 716 -1.62 0.60 -26.39
N THR A 717 -1.09 0.25 -27.56
CA THR A 717 -1.64 0.68 -28.87
C THR A 717 -2.74 -0.26 -29.39
N SER A 718 -3.08 -1.29 -28.61
CA SER A 718 -4.14 -2.24 -28.90
C SER A 718 -4.80 -2.69 -27.61
N ALA A 719 -6.04 -3.15 -27.72
CA ALA A 719 -6.84 -3.68 -26.62
C ALA A 719 -7.58 -4.93 -27.08
N ILE A 720 -7.95 -5.78 -26.13
CA ILE A 720 -8.94 -6.82 -26.40
C ILE A 720 -10.32 -6.17 -26.36
N ARG A 721 -11.15 -6.48 -27.35
CA ARG A 721 -12.57 -6.16 -27.31
C ARG A 721 -13.38 -7.45 -27.30
N THR A 722 -14.49 -7.41 -26.58
CA THR A 722 -15.47 -8.49 -26.54
C THR A 722 -16.84 -7.87 -26.75
N PHE A 723 -17.55 -8.27 -27.79
CA PHE A 723 -18.80 -7.60 -28.20
C PHE A 723 -19.88 -8.58 -28.68
N THR A 724 -21.12 -8.12 -28.60
CA THR A 724 -22.33 -8.83 -29.05
C THR A 724 -23.18 -7.91 -29.92
N SER A 725 -23.83 -8.50 -30.94
CA SER A 725 -24.80 -7.81 -31.80
C SER A 725 -26.25 -8.28 -31.56
N ASP A 726 -26.45 -9.20 -30.61
CA ASP A 726 -27.70 -9.93 -30.37
C ASP A 726 -28.00 -10.06 -28.86
N ASP A 727 -27.70 -8.97 -28.15
CA ASP A 727 -27.99 -8.75 -26.73
C ASP A 727 -27.45 -9.86 -25.81
N GLY A 728 -26.24 -10.33 -26.11
CA GLY A 728 -25.52 -11.33 -25.31
C GLY A 728 -25.83 -12.78 -25.68
N SER A 729 -26.61 -13.02 -26.74
CA SER A 729 -26.89 -14.37 -27.23
C SER A 729 -25.63 -15.02 -27.78
N SER A 730 -24.85 -14.29 -28.58
CA SER A 730 -23.53 -14.67 -29.08
C SER A 730 -22.51 -13.53 -28.89
N TRP A 731 -21.23 -13.90 -28.83
CA TRP A 731 -20.14 -12.96 -28.62
C TRP A 731 -18.97 -13.23 -29.56
N ILE A 732 -18.26 -12.17 -29.87
CA ILE A 732 -16.97 -12.18 -30.57
C ILE A 732 -15.94 -11.54 -29.66
N SER A 733 -14.75 -12.14 -29.57
CA SER A 733 -13.60 -11.54 -28.92
C SER A 733 -12.40 -11.52 -29.86
N ASP A 734 -11.82 -10.36 -30.07
CA ASP A 734 -10.68 -10.12 -30.94
C ASP A 734 -9.87 -8.90 -30.45
N THR A 735 -8.88 -8.47 -31.22
CA THR A 735 -8.05 -7.30 -30.90
C THR A 735 -8.53 -6.07 -31.68
N THR A 736 -8.54 -4.92 -31.02
CA THR A 736 -8.83 -3.62 -31.63
C THR A 736 -7.65 -2.66 -31.48
N THR A 737 -7.54 -1.69 -32.40
CA THR A 737 -6.47 -0.70 -32.42
C THR A 737 -6.85 0.54 -31.63
N LEU A 738 -5.89 1.07 -30.86
CA LEU A 738 -6.01 2.31 -30.12
C LEU A 738 -5.06 3.37 -30.68
N ASP A 739 -5.57 4.58 -30.87
CA ASP A 739 -4.76 5.78 -31.07
C ASP A 739 -4.33 6.31 -29.69
N ASN A 740 -3.10 6.01 -29.31
CA ASN A 740 -2.55 6.46 -28.03
C ASN A 740 -2.28 7.96 -27.94
N THR A 741 -2.21 8.68 -29.07
CA THR A 741 -2.01 10.13 -29.06
C THR A 741 -3.33 10.84 -28.78
N LYS A 742 -4.41 10.42 -29.46
CA LYS A 742 -5.75 10.98 -29.25
C LYS A 742 -6.53 10.33 -28.12
N ASN A 743 -6.02 9.21 -27.60
CA ASN A 743 -6.65 8.36 -26.59
C ASN A 743 -8.02 7.85 -27.03
N GLN A 744 -8.05 7.23 -28.22
CA GLN A 744 -9.26 6.80 -28.90
C GLN A 744 -9.17 5.35 -29.37
N ASN A 745 -10.29 4.64 -29.36
CA ASN A 745 -10.48 3.46 -30.17
C ASN A 745 -10.86 3.88 -31.60
N ILE A 746 -10.19 3.33 -32.62
CA ILE A 746 -10.38 3.71 -34.04
C ILE A 746 -11.18 2.66 -34.83
N THR A 747 -12.22 2.10 -34.21
CA THR A 747 -13.12 1.12 -34.83
C THR A 747 -14.49 1.76 -35.10
N ILE A 748 -15.09 1.40 -36.25
CA ILE A 748 -16.50 1.66 -36.53
C ILE A 748 -17.37 0.62 -35.81
N TRP A 749 -18.30 1.10 -34.98
CA TRP A 749 -19.22 0.27 -34.23
C TRP A 749 -20.64 0.37 -34.81
N SER A 750 -21.27 -0.78 -35.05
CA SER A 750 -22.67 -0.84 -35.46
C SER A 750 -23.58 -0.37 -34.33
N ALA A 751 -24.69 0.31 -34.66
CA ALA A 751 -25.71 0.70 -33.70
C ALA A 751 -26.28 -0.48 -32.88
N SER A 752 -26.18 -1.69 -33.44
CA SER A 752 -26.59 -2.93 -32.80
C SER A 752 -25.53 -3.56 -31.89
N GLN A 753 -24.40 -2.91 -31.58
CA GLN A 753 -23.33 -3.51 -30.77
C GLN A 753 -23.27 -3.02 -29.33
N VAL A 754 -23.09 -3.98 -28.40
CA VAL A 754 -22.58 -3.71 -27.04
C VAL A 754 -21.19 -4.32 -26.96
N ALA A 755 -20.22 -3.55 -26.49
CA ALA A 755 -18.83 -3.98 -26.43
C ALA A 755 -18.16 -3.59 -25.12
N LEU A 756 -17.25 -4.44 -24.69
CA LEU A 756 -16.30 -4.18 -23.62
C LEU A 756 -14.91 -4.07 -24.25
N ILE A 757 -14.20 -2.96 -24.03
CA ILE A 757 -12.79 -2.78 -24.43
C ILE A 757 -11.93 -2.86 -23.17
N GLN A 758 -11.07 -3.87 -23.07
CA GLN A 758 -10.18 -4.07 -21.92
C GLN A 758 -8.77 -3.60 -22.23
N TYR A 759 -8.22 -2.71 -21.39
CA TYR A 759 -6.87 -2.19 -21.52
C TYR A 759 -6.25 -1.81 -20.17
N GLU A 760 -4.93 -1.83 -20.12
CA GLU A 760 -4.17 -1.35 -18.97
C GLU A 760 -4.16 0.18 -18.92
N SER A 761 -4.42 0.76 -17.74
CA SER A 761 -4.31 2.19 -17.50
C SER A 761 -3.65 2.52 -16.15
N PRO A 762 -2.77 3.53 -16.06
CA PRO A 762 -2.23 3.94 -14.77
C PRO A 762 -3.32 4.58 -13.89
N SER A 763 -3.32 4.25 -12.60
CA SER A 763 -4.13 4.94 -11.60
C SER A 763 -3.67 6.39 -11.37
N ASN A 764 -4.56 7.20 -10.80
CA ASN A 764 -4.17 8.48 -10.21
C ASN A 764 -3.24 8.24 -9.02
N PHE A 765 -2.39 9.21 -8.71
CA PHE A 765 -1.47 9.14 -7.54
C PHE A 765 -1.56 10.38 -6.64
N THR A 766 -2.46 11.30 -6.97
CA THR A 766 -2.76 12.48 -6.17
C THR A 766 -4.21 12.46 -5.72
N GLU A 767 -4.49 13.13 -4.62
CA GLU A 767 -5.83 13.39 -4.11
C GLU A 767 -5.97 14.86 -3.71
N PRO A 768 -7.17 15.43 -3.79
CA PRO A 768 -7.43 16.80 -3.33
C PRO A 768 -7.07 16.98 -1.86
N SER A 769 -6.56 18.15 -1.52
CA SER A 769 -6.10 18.47 -0.17
C SER A 769 -6.18 19.96 0.12
N ASN A 770 -6.24 20.33 1.39
CA ASN A 770 -6.17 21.73 1.79
C ASN A 770 -4.75 22.27 1.62
N ASN A 771 -4.63 23.56 1.31
CA ASN A 771 -3.37 24.28 1.32
C ASN A 771 -2.72 24.16 2.71
N ALA A 772 -1.52 23.60 2.74
CA ALA A 772 -0.83 23.23 3.95
C ALA A 772 0.49 23.99 4.09
N VAL A 773 1.13 23.85 5.24
CA VAL A 773 2.40 24.54 5.54
C VAL A 773 3.46 24.01 4.59
N VAL A 774 4.16 24.93 3.93
CA VAL A 774 5.29 24.59 3.07
C VAL A 774 6.50 24.24 3.94
N VAL A 775 7.03 23.05 3.74
CA VAL A 775 8.28 22.59 4.35
C VAL A 775 9.40 22.67 3.31
N GLY A 776 10.31 23.63 3.48
CA GLY A 776 11.38 23.92 2.52
C GLY A 776 10.99 24.98 1.48
N ASP A 777 11.55 24.86 0.29
CA ASP A 777 11.38 25.82 -0.80
C ASP A 777 10.26 25.42 -1.78
N VAL A 778 9.79 26.41 -2.51
CA VAL A 778 8.82 26.26 -3.59
C VAL A 778 9.52 25.90 -4.90
N GLY A 779 8.92 25.02 -5.69
CA GLY A 779 9.47 24.58 -6.97
C GLY A 779 9.20 25.51 -8.16
N ASP A 780 9.70 25.12 -9.32
CA ASP A 780 9.30 25.72 -10.60
C ASP A 780 7.86 25.33 -10.95
N VAL A 781 7.18 26.17 -11.75
CA VAL A 781 5.87 25.86 -12.32
C VAL A 781 6.04 24.91 -13.50
N ARG A 782 5.45 23.73 -13.39
CA ARG A 782 5.42 22.72 -14.45
C ARG A 782 4.21 22.92 -15.34
N PHE A 783 4.43 23.08 -16.64
CA PHE A 783 3.38 22.97 -17.67
C PHE A 783 3.41 21.58 -18.32
N ASN A 784 2.22 21.02 -18.63
CA ASN A 784 2.09 19.79 -19.39
C ASN A 784 0.80 19.71 -20.20
N SER A 785 0.88 19.30 -21.47
CA SER A 785 -0.25 18.77 -22.27
C SER A 785 0.09 17.51 -23.09
N GLU A 786 1.26 16.92 -22.82
CA GLU A 786 1.86 15.82 -23.57
C GLU A 786 1.10 14.48 -23.43
N TYR A 787 1.01 13.72 -24.53
CA TYR A 787 0.24 12.48 -24.60
C TYR A 787 0.89 11.25 -23.92
N ARG A 788 2.20 11.29 -23.64
CA ARG A 788 2.95 10.13 -23.11
C ARG A 788 2.94 10.10 -21.59
N VAL A 789 2.68 8.91 -21.02
CA VAL A 789 2.74 8.67 -19.57
C VAL A 789 4.10 9.06 -18.98
N GLN A 790 5.19 8.72 -19.67
CA GLN A 790 6.57 8.99 -19.21
C GLN A 790 6.98 10.47 -19.28
N ARG A 791 6.07 11.37 -19.67
CA ARG A 791 6.36 12.80 -19.85
C ARG A 791 5.36 13.74 -19.18
N GLY A 792 4.47 13.22 -18.34
CA GLY A 792 3.61 14.01 -17.46
C GLY A 792 2.12 13.77 -17.67
N ASN A 793 1.72 12.89 -18.60
CA ASN A 793 0.31 12.61 -18.85
C ASN A 793 -0.41 12.04 -17.62
N ARG A 794 0.23 11.12 -16.90
CA ARG A 794 -0.33 10.57 -15.64
C ARG A 794 -0.50 11.66 -14.58
N LEU A 795 0.48 12.55 -14.45
CA LEU A 795 0.41 13.69 -13.53
C LEU A 795 -0.74 14.62 -13.91
N GLN A 796 -0.88 14.99 -15.19
CA GLN A 796 -1.99 15.80 -15.67
C GLN A 796 -3.35 15.17 -15.37
N HIS A 797 -3.54 13.90 -15.74
CA HIS A 797 -4.80 13.18 -15.49
C HIS A 797 -5.12 13.08 -13.99
N SER A 798 -4.10 12.90 -13.15
CA SER A 798 -4.25 12.82 -11.69
C SER A 798 -4.66 14.16 -11.06
N LEU A 799 -4.27 15.29 -11.65
CA LEU A 799 -4.58 16.63 -11.15
C LEU A 799 -5.91 17.16 -11.69
N ILE A 800 -6.13 17.07 -13.00
CA ILE A 800 -7.27 17.72 -13.65
C ILE A 800 -8.30 16.77 -14.26
N GLY A 801 -8.08 15.46 -14.23
CA GLY A 801 -8.99 14.48 -14.82
C GLY A 801 -8.94 14.39 -16.35
N GLU A 802 -8.14 15.24 -16.99
CA GLU A 802 -8.00 15.31 -18.44
C GLU A 802 -6.74 14.62 -18.96
N ILE A 803 -6.89 13.99 -20.11
CA ILE A 803 -5.82 13.25 -20.79
C ILE A 803 -5.12 14.17 -21.79
N GLY A 804 -3.82 14.36 -21.65
CA GLY A 804 -3.00 15.08 -22.64
C GLY A 804 -3.02 14.39 -24.00
N LYS A 805 -3.13 15.16 -25.08
CA LYS A 805 -3.33 14.68 -26.48
C LYS A 805 -2.40 15.32 -27.49
N ASP A 806 -1.40 16.04 -27.02
CA ASP A 806 -0.45 16.76 -27.87
C ASP A 806 0.85 15.97 -28.01
N SER A 807 1.37 15.92 -29.23
CA SER A 807 2.55 15.16 -29.66
C SER A 807 3.79 16.02 -29.94
N ASN A 808 3.69 17.35 -29.88
CA ASN A 808 4.74 18.29 -30.30
C ASN A 808 5.59 18.84 -29.14
N VAL A 809 5.74 18.07 -28.06
CA VAL A 809 6.54 18.37 -26.85
C VAL A 809 6.10 19.65 -26.07
N PRO A 810 4.83 19.77 -25.67
CA PRO A 810 4.30 20.93 -24.96
C PRO A 810 4.46 20.78 -23.44
N TYR A 811 5.70 20.66 -22.98
CA TYR A 811 5.96 20.67 -21.54
C TYR A 811 7.21 21.47 -21.23
N ALA A 812 7.17 22.22 -20.13
CA ALA A 812 8.26 23.08 -19.73
C ALA A 812 8.20 23.38 -18.23
N ASN A 813 9.32 23.85 -17.68
CA ASN A 813 9.38 24.40 -16.34
C ASN A 813 9.58 25.92 -16.46
N PHE A 814 8.81 26.66 -15.69
CA PHE A 814 8.82 28.13 -15.64
C PHE A 814 9.22 28.57 -14.24
N LYS A 815 10.21 29.47 -14.19
CA LYS A 815 10.67 30.05 -12.93
C LYS A 815 9.57 30.89 -12.33
N LEU A 816 9.39 30.75 -11.02
CA LEU A 816 8.67 31.73 -10.23
C LEU A 816 9.41 33.07 -10.27
N THR A 817 8.65 34.14 -10.41
CA THR A 817 9.15 35.53 -10.36
C THR A 817 8.78 36.18 -9.03
N ASP A 818 7.70 35.75 -8.40
CA ASP A 818 7.27 36.21 -7.08
C ASP A 818 6.41 35.14 -6.39
N ASN A 819 6.43 35.09 -5.06
CA ASN A 819 5.53 34.29 -4.25
C ASN A 819 5.47 34.82 -2.81
N LEU A 820 4.31 34.68 -2.16
CA LEU A 820 4.16 35.01 -0.74
C LEU A 820 3.87 33.75 0.08
N ILE A 821 4.65 33.57 1.15
CA ILE A 821 4.39 32.62 2.23
C ILE A 821 4.06 33.45 3.47
N LEU A 822 2.92 33.17 4.10
CA LEU A 822 2.48 33.89 5.30
C LEU A 822 3.29 33.48 6.54
N ASP A 823 3.11 34.23 7.63
CA ASP A 823 3.68 33.91 8.94
C ASP A 823 3.26 32.52 9.47
N ASP A 824 2.13 31.98 8.99
CA ASP A 824 1.68 30.63 9.33
C ASP A 824 2.31 29.52 8.46
N GLY A 825 3.21 29.89 7.55
CA GLY A 825 3.97 29.00 6.67
C GLY A 825 3.23 28.52 5.42
N ARG A 826 2.00 28.99 5.16
CA ARG A 826 1.23 28.60 3.96
C ARG A 826 1.50 29.53 2.79
N LEU A 827 1.42 28.97 1.57
CA LEU A 827 1.34 29.79 0.36
C LEU A 827 0.09 30.66 0.39
N TYR A 828 0.21 31.87 -0.14
CA TYR A 828 -0.90 32.81 -0.24
C TYR A 828 -1.09 33.30 -1.66
N GLY A 829 -2.34 33.66 -1.94
CA GLY A 829 -2.73 34.50 -3.06
C GLY A 829 -3.76 33.86 -3.98
N ASN A 830 -4.64 34.72 -4.49
CA ASN A 830 -5.65 34.36 -5.46
C ASN A 830 -5.79 35.47 -6.51
N GLU A 831 -6.61 35.23 -7.51
CA GLU A 831 -6.88 36.20 -8.59
C GLU A 831 -7.43 37.55 -8.09
N ASN A 832 -8.07 37.58 -6.90
CA ASN A 832 -8.76 38.76 -6.39
C ASN A 832 -7.86 39.69 -5.55
N ASN A 833 -6.74 39.21 -5.03
CA ASN A 833 -5.86 39.98 -4.14
C ASN A 833 -4.53 40.39 -4.80
N GLY A 834 -4.17 39.83 -5.96
CA GLY A 834 -2.96 40.20 -6.70
C GLY A 834 -1.64 39.71 -6.08
N PHE A 835 -1.69 38.82 -5.09
CA PHE A 835 -0.53 38.32 -4.34
C PHE A 835 -0.23 36.82 -4.56
N GLY A 836 -0.79 36.21 -5.61
CA GLY A 836 -0.54 34.79 -5.95
C GLY A 836 0.88 34.56 -6.50
N PRO A 837 1.43 33.33 -6.40
CA PRO A 837 2.71 33.01 -7.02
C PRO A 837 2.68 33.33 -8.52
N LEU A 838 3.65 34.12 -8.96
CA LEU A 838 3.80 34.58 -10.33
C LEU A 838 4.90 33.79 -11.03
N HIS A 839 4.71 33.50 -12.31
CA HIS A 839 5.72 32.84 -13.13
C HIS A 839 5.88 33.51 -14.48
N ASN A 840 7.01 33.24 -15.14
CA ASN A 840 7.22 33.68 -16.52
C ASN A 840 6.13 33.12 -17.47
N PRO A 841 5.75 33.86 -18.54
CA PRO A 841 4.69 33.43 -19.47
C PRO A 841 4.90 32.04 -20.05
N ILE A 842 3.86 31.20 -20.04
CA ILE A 842 3.92 29.85 -20.62
C ILE A 842 4.14 29.91 -22.14
N GLU A 843 3.50 30.87 -22.80
CA GLU A 843 3.57 31.06 -24.26
C GLU A 843 4.98 31.34 -24.75
N ALA A 844 5.91 31.78 -23.88
CA ALA A 844 7.31 31.99 -24.24
C ALA A 844 8.03 30.69 -24.64
N LYS A 845 7.55 29.52 -24.19
CA LYS A 845 8.14 28.22 -24.49
C LYS A 845 7.16 27.19 -25.05
N ALA A 846 5.85 27.38 -24.87
CA ALA A 846 4.81 26.44 -25.28
C ALA A 846 3.70 27.11 -26.10
N SER A 847 4.07 27.73 -27.23
CA SER A 847 3.15 28.50 -28.09
C SER A 847 2.29 27.65 -29.05
N SER A 848 2.40 26.32 -29.00
CA SER A 848 1.67 25.41 -29.88
C SER A 848 0.72 24.52 -29.09
N GLY A 849 -0.45 24.28 -29.65
CA GLY A 849 -1.44 23.33 -29.17
C GLY A 849 -2.52 23.11 -30.23
N ASN A 850 -3.35 22.08 -30.05
CA ASN A 850 -4.54 21.91 -30.88
C ASN A 850 -5.74 22.56 -30.18
N GLU A 851 -6.68 23.09 -30.96
CA GLU A 851 -7.94 23.60 -30.43
C GLU A 851 -8.63 22.60 -29.51
N GLY A 852 -9.06 23.06 -28.33
CA GLY A 852 -9.78 22.24 -27.36
C GLY A 852 -8.92 21.21 -26.61
N ASN A 853 -7.60 21.19 -26.79
CA ASN A 853 -6.73 20.39 -25.94
C ASN A 853 -6.63 21.00 -24.53
N SER A 854 -6.79 20.17 -23.50
CA SER A 854 -6.48 20.55 -22.12
C SER A 854 -5.01 20.27 -21.77
N GLY A 855 -4.44 21.17 -20.97
CA GLY A 855 -3.14 21.07 -20.32
C GLY A 855 -3.27 21.45 -18.85
N MET A 856 -2.16 21.40 -18.11
CA MET A 856 -2.11 21.88 -16.74
C MET A 856 -0.88 22.73 -16.50
N LYS A 857 -0.97 23.61 -15.49
CA LYS A 857 0.18 24.17 -14.79
C LYS A 857 0.14 23.77 -13.32
N ALA A 858 1.29 23.37 -12.76
CA ALA A 858 1.39 22.90 -11.38
C ALA A 858 2.68 23.38 -10.71
N LEU A 859 2.53 23.99 -9.54
CA LEU A 859 3.59 24.41 -8.63
C LEU A 859 3.79 23.35 -7.55
N SER A 860 5.03 22.92 -7.33
CA SER A 860 5.35 21.90 -6.33
C SER A 860 5.83 22.49 -5.01
N THR A 861 5.40 21.89 -3.90
CA THR A 861 5.85 22.13 -2.52
C THR A 861 5.92 20.79 -1.78
N ILE A 862 6.60 20.75 -0.63
CA ILE A 862 6.46 19.66 0.34
C ILE A 862 5.60 20.15 1.49
N THR A 863 4.70 19.30 1.97
CA THR A 863 3.97 19.51 3.22
C THR A 863 4.19 18.35 4.16
N GLU A 864 4.10 18.62 5.46
CA GLU A 864 3.95 17.59 6.47
C GLU A 864 2.47 17.35 6.78
N LYS A 865 2.08 16.08 6.90
CA LYS A 865 0.77 15.66 7.40
C LYS A 865 0.99 14.44 8.28
N ASN A 866 0.63 14.57 9.56
CA ASN A 866 0.82 13.53 10.57
C ASN A 866 2.23 12.91 10.57
N GLY A 867 3.28 13.72 10.71
CA GLY A 867 4.66 13.21 10.78
C GLY A 867 5.19 12.59 9.48
N LEU A 868 4.51 12.76 8.34
CA LEU A 868 4.96 12.27 7.03
C LEU A 868 5.01 13.40 6.01
N TYR A 869 6.00 13.33 5.10
CA TYR A 869 6.12 14.25 3.98
C TYR A 869 5.28 13.83 2.77
N TYR A 870 4.64 14.80 2.14
CA TYR A 870 3.88 14.64 0.90
C TYR A 870 4.29 15.71 -0.13
N LEU A 871 4.29 15.34 -1.41
CA LEU A 871 4.38 16.32 -2.50
C LEU A 871 3.00 16.98 -2.64
N GLN A 872 2.92 18.28 -2.40
CA GLN A 872 1.72 19.09 -2.62
C GLN A 872 1.87 19.93 -3.90
N LEU A 873 0.79 20.00 -4.67
CA LEU A 873 0.72 20.57 -6.01
C LEU A 873 -0.42 21.57 -6.08
N HIS A 874 -0.10 22.83 -6.38
CA HIS A 874 -1.05 23.92 -6.57
C HIS A 874 -1.11 24.28 -8.05
N GLY A 875 -2.28 24.53 -8.62
CA GLY A 875 -2.31 24.78 -10.06
C GLY A 875 -3.69 24.95 -10.68
N ALA A 876 -3.68 24.95 -12.02
CA ALA A 876 -4.87 25.11 -12.84
C ALA A 876 -4.81 24.24 -14.11
N GLU A 877 -5.98 23.84 -14.59
CA GLU A 877 -6.19 23.43 -15.97
C GLU A 877 -5.98 24.63 -16.90
N LEU A 878 -5.47 24.35 -18.10
CA LEU A 878 -5.31 25.28 -19.20
C LEU A 878 -6.01 24.72 -20.43
N LYS A 879 -6.77 25.54 -21.16
CA LYS A 879 -7.43 25.11 -22.40
C LYS A 879 -6.84 25.87 -23.58
N HIS A 880 -6.25 25.12 -24.51
CA HIS A 880 -5.71 25.72 -25.72
C HIS A 880 -6.85 26.17 -26.63
N HIS A 881 -6.85 27.46 -26.95
CA HIS A 881 -7.82 28.07 -27.84
C HIS A 881 -7.11 28.84 -28.94
N LYS A 882 -7.62 28.70 -30.16
CA LYS A 882 -7.26 29.43 -31.36
C LYS A 882 -8.48 30.26 -31.76
N PRO A 883 -8.50 31.55 -31.41
CA PRO A 883 -9.66 32.38 -31.59
C PRO A 883 -9.94 32.72 -33.05
N THR A 884 -11.21 33.00 -33.34
CA THR A 884 -11.60 33.72 -34.55
C THR A 884 -11.74 35.19 -34.23
N PHE A 885 -11.13 36.04 -35.06
CA PHE A 885 -11.10 37.48 -34.80
C PHE A 885 -12.25 38.21 -35.48
N THR A 886 -12.90 39.07 -34.72
CA THR A 886 -13.76 40.11 -35.28
C THR A 886 -12.93 41.36 -35.55
N ASP A 887 -12.93 41.84 -36.79
CA ASP A 887 -12.30 43.10 -37.15
C ASP A 887 -13.10 44.27 -36.59
N VAL A 888 -12.45 45.10 -35.79
CA VAL A 888 -13.08 46.28 -35.20
C VAL A 888 -12.28 47.51 -35.56
N ASN A 889 -12.97 48.50 -36.11
CA ASN A 889 -12.41 49.83 -36.24
C ASN A 889 -12.52 50.55 -34.89
N PRO A 890 -11.40 50.90 -34.23
CA PRO A 890 -11.45 51.60 -32.96
C PRO A 890 -12.13 52.98 -33.04
N SER A 891 -12.33 53.55 -34.24
CA SER A 891 -12.99 54.85 -34.46
C SER A 891 -14.53 54.81 -34.41
N SER A 892 -15.15 53.66 -34.18
CA SER A 892 -16.60 53.51 -34.02
C SER A 892 -16.98 53.17 -32.58
N ASN A 893 -18.19 53.56 -32.15
CA ASN A 893 -18.79 53.09 -30.91
C ASN A 893 -19.14 51.61 -31.04
N THR A 894 -18.17 50.74 -30.76
CA THR A 894 -18.36 49.28 -30.79
C THR A 894 -18.60 48.77 -29.37
N THR A 895 -19.63 47.96 -29.19
CA THR A 895 -19.81 47.20 -27.95
C THR A 895 -18.95 45.96 -28.00
N TYR A 896 -18.11 45.77 -27.00
CA TYR A 896 -17.27 44.60 -26.84
C TYR A 896 -17.94 43.63 -25.87
N THR A 897 -17.98 42.36 -26.24
CA THR A 897 -18.45 41.29 -25.35
C THR A 897 -17.24 40.72 -24.63
N GLU A 898 -17.37 40.51 -23.32
CA GLU A 898 -16.38 39.81 -22.52
C GLU A 898 -16.05 38.44 -23.14
N GLY A 899 -14.76 38.07 -23.14
CA GLY A 899 -14.28 36.80 -23.69
C GLY A 899 -14.20 36.73 -25.23
N ASN A 900 -14.70 37.72 -25.97
CA ASN A 900 -14.55 37.77 -27.42
C ASN A 900 -13.18 38.31 -27.87
N PHE A 901 -12.78 37.88 -29.07
CA PHE A 901 -11.49 38.21 -29.68
C PHE A 901 -11.62 39.22 -30.80
N TYR A 902 -10.81 40.28 -30.73
CA TYR A 902 -10.89 41.42 -31.62
C TYR A 902 -9.55 41.78 -32.24
N ARG A 903 -9.57 42.11 -33.54
CA ARG A 903 -8.43 42.66 -34.27
C ARG A 903 -8.70 44.12 -34.61
N LEU A 904 -7.83 45.02 -34.14
CA LEU A 904 -7.99 46.46 -34.37
C LEU A 904 -7.47 46.85 -35.75
N THR A 905 -8.34 47.31 -36.65
CA THR A 905 -8.00 47.45 -38.08
C THR A 905 -7.54 48.85 -38.53
N ASN A 906 -7.44 49.84 -37.64
CA ASN A 906 -7.10 51.22 -38.02
C ASN A 906 -6.54 52.10 -36.87
N TYR A 907 -5.61 51.61 -36.05
CA TYR A 907 -4.89 52.44 -35.06
C TYR A 907 -3.46 51.91 -34.89
N GLY A 908 -2.56 52.71 -34.30
CA GLY A 908 -1.12 52.41 -34.10
C GLY A 908 -0.77 51.11 -33.35
N ALA A 909 -1.75 50.26 -33.04
CA ALA A 909 -1.58 48.93 -32.49
C ALA A 909 -2.11 47.86 -33.46
N LYS A 910 -1.27 47.42 -34.40
CA LYS A 910 -1.49 46.18 -35.17
C LYS A 910 -1.35 45.00 -34.20
N GLY A 911 -2.44 44.51 -33.63
CA GLY A 911 -2.39 43.44 -32.62
C GLY A 911 -3.73 42.75 -32.41
N TYR A 912 -3.67 41.59 -31.78
CA TYR A 912 -4.80 40.74 -31.41
C TYR A 912 -5.11 40.93 -29.92
N TYR A 913 -6.39 41.13 -29.57
CA TYR A 913 -6.81 41.46 -28.21
C TYR A 913 -8.00 40.61 -27.75
N VAL A 914 -8.11 40.38 -26.44
CA VAL A 914 -9.29 39.83 -25.76
C VAL A 914 -9.92 40.89 -24.86
N CYS A 915 -11.25 40.89 -24.74
CA CYS A 915 -11.98 41.83 -23.89
C CYS A 915 -12.14 41.28 -22.46
N GLU A 916 -11.67 42.04 -21.47
CA GLU A 916 -11.75 41.67 -20.04
C GLU A 916 -12.98 42.26 -19.33
N VAL A 917 -13.75 43.18 -19.95
CA VAL A 917 -14.81 43.90 -19.23
C VAL A 917 -16.05 44.23 -20.07
N THR A 918 -17.22 44.05 -19.46
CA THR A 918 -18.62 44.25 -19.92
C THR A 918 -19.04 45.65 -20.39
N LYS A 919 -18.13 46.56 -20.79
CA LYS A 919 -18.49 47.94 -21.19
C LYS A 919 -18.18 48.27 -22.65
N THR A 920 -19.12 48.97 -23.29
CA THR A 920 -18.89 49.72 -24.54
C THR A 920 -17.84 50.81 -24.29
N PHE A 921 -16.76 50.84 -25.07
CA PHE A 921 -15.75 51.90 -25.02
C PHE A 921 -15.39 52.41 -26.42
N VAL A 922 -14.94 53.67 -26.51
CA VAL A 922 -14.67 54.38 -27.78
C VAL A 922 -13.26 54.95 -27.72
N LEU A 923 -12.35 54.43 -28.55
CA LEU A 923 -10.92 54.77 -28.52
C LEU A 923 -10.59 56.18 -29.06
N TYR A 924 -11.51 56.84 -29.78
CA TYR A 924 -11.20 58.08 -30.51
C TYR A 924 -11.65 59.38 -29.86
N THR A 925 -12.39 59.34 -28.75
CA THR A 925 -12.94 60.57 -28.13
C THR A 925 -12.68 60.70 -26.65
N ASN A 926 -12.22 59.64 -25.96
CA ASN A 926 -12.03 59.68 -24.52
C ASN A 926 -10.54 59.64 -24.13
N THR A 927 -10.04 60.72 -23.57
CA THR A 927 -8.66 60.87 -23.02
C THR A 927 -8.36 59.93 -21.86
N ASP A 928 -9.38 59.22 -21.38
CA ASP A 928 -9.27 58.31 -20.25
C ASP A 928 -8.62 56.96 -20.61
N TYR A 929 -8.44 56.55 -21.87
CA TYR A 929 -7.88 55.22 -22.17
C TYR A 929 -6.39 55.28 -22.54
N ILE A 930 -5.57 54.48 -21.86
CA ILE A 930 -4.11 54.52 -21.95
C ILE A 930 -3.59 53.14 -22.36
N GLN A 931 -2.70 53.09 -23.37
CA GLN A 931 -1.94 51.88 -23.66
C GLN A 931 -0.75 51.78 -22.71
N MET A 932 -0.67 50.69 -21.95
CA MET A 932 0.42 50.40 -21.03
C MET A 932 1.64 49.89 -21.80
N GLU A 933 2.82 49.90 -21.15
CA GLU A 933 4.04 49.31 -21.70
C GLU A 933 3.92 47.80 -21.94
N SER A 934 3.06 47.11 -21.18
CA SER A 934 2.65 45.71 -21.43
C SER A 934 1.94 45.52 -22.78
N GLY A 935 1.42 46.61 -23.35
CA GLY A 935 0.60 46.60 -24.56
C GLY A 935 -0.91 46.51 -24.30
N ASP A 936 -1.33 46.32 -23.04
CA ASP A 936 -2.73 46.34 -22.62
C ASP A 936 -3.33 47.75 -22.71
N VAL A 937 -4.65 47.83 -22.84
CA VAL A 937 -5.40 49.09 -22.84
C VAL A 937 -6.17 49.19 -21.52
N VAL A 938 -5.88 50.22 -20.73
CA VAL A 938 -6.55 50.48 -19.44
C VAL A 938 -7.43 51.72 -19.48
N TYR A 939 -8.44 51.77 -18.62
CA TYR A 939 -9.19 52.97 -18.29
C TYR A 939 -8.45 53.76 -17.19
N GLY A 940 -7.73 54.80 -17.59
CA GLY A 940 -6.87 55.67 -16.79
C GLY A 940 -7.45 56.25 -15.50
N PRO A 941 -8.77 56.54 -15.36
CA PRO A 941 -9.34 56.93 -14.08
C PRO A 941 -9.37 55.81 -13.01
N THR A 942 -9.36 54.53 -13.40
CA THR A 942 -9.41 53.39 -12.48
C THR A 942 -8.27 52.38 -12.65
N ASN A 943 -7.39 52.58 -13.64
CA ASN A 943 -6.39 51.62 -14.12
C ASN A 943 -6.95 50.22 -14.47
N GLN A 944 -8.26 50.12 -14.72
CA GLN A 944 -8.87 48.84 -15.09
C GLN A 944 -8.47 48.45 -16.52
N VAL A 945 -7.95 47.24 -16.73
CA VAL A 945 -7.69 46.68 -18.07
C VAL A 945 -9.01 46.48 -18.79
N VAL A 946 -9.10 46.95 -20.03
CA VAL A 946 -10.31 46.87 -20.87
C VAL A 946 -10.07 45.99 -22.09
N LEU A 947 -8.87 46.07 -22.66
CA LEU A 947 -8.39 45.10 -23.65
C LEU A 947 -7.03 44.56 -23.20
N ARG A 948 -6.89 43.24 -23.18
CA ARG A 948 -5.63 42.57 -22.92
C ARG A 948 -4.98 42.15 -24.23
N LYS A 949 -3.69 42.46 -24.40
CA LYS A 949 -2.94 42.11 -25.61
C LYS A 949 -2.58 40.62 -25.59
N LEU A 950 -2.79 39.93 -26.71
CA LEU A 950 -2.41 38.53 -26.84
C LEU A 950 -0.93 38.36 -27.17
N ASN A 951 -0.34 37.27 -26.66
CA ASN A 951 1.09 36.98 -26.78
C ASN A 951 1.50 36.38 -28.14
N THR A 952 0.56 35.92 -28.97
CA THR A 952 0.83 35.26 -30.26
C THR A 952 0.23 35.99 -31.46
N ALA A 953 0.86 35.81 -32.64
CA ALA A 953 0.48 36.48 -33.88
C ALA A 953 -0.74 35.87 -34.60
N ASP A 954 -1.29 34.76 -34.10
CA ASP A 954 -2.55 34.19 -34.58
C ASP A 954 -3.59 34.05 -33.46
N GLY A 955 -3.32 34.63 -32.27
CA GLY A 955 -4.19 34.58 -31.11
C GLY A 955 -4.20 33.26 -30.35
N SER A 956 -3.54 32.21 -30.85
CA SER A 956 -3.51 30.92 -30.16
C SER A 956 -2.86 31.04 -28.79
N SER A 957 -3.51 30.54 -27.75
CA SER A 957 -3.00 30.65 -26.39
C SER A 957 -3.53 29.52 -25.50
N TRP A 958 -2.82 29.26 -24.40
CA TRP A 958 -3.26 28.33 -23.37
C TRP A 958 -4.16 28.98 -22.30
N GLY A 959 -4.51 30.26 -22.47
CA GLY A 959 -5.33 30.99 -21.51
C GLY A 959 -4.60 31.33 -20.21
N ASP A 960 -3.26 31.31 -20.23
CA ASP A 960 -2.42 31.45 -19.04
C ASP A 960 -2.42 32.89 -18.51
N ASP A 961 -2.84 33.04 -17.25
CA ASP A 961 -2.83 34.30 -16.50
C ASP A 961 -1.53 34.56 -15.71
N GLN A 962 -0.51 33.70 -15.87
CA GLN A 962 0.79 33.79 -15.19
C GLN A 962 0.76 33.67 -13.66
N THR A 963 -0.40 33.35 -13.08
CA THR A 963 -0.58 33.17 -11.64
C THR A 963 -0.79 31.70 -11.29
N ILE A 964 -0.44 31.29 -10.07
CA ILE A 964 -0.87 30.02 -9.50
C ILE A 964 -1.98 30.29 -8.48
N PRO A 965 -3.21 29.80 -8.70
CA PRO A 965 -4.27 29.94 -7.73
C PRO A 965 -4.00 29.07 -6.51
N ILE A 966 -4.06 29.66 -5.31
CA ILE A 966 -3.95 28.92 -4.05
C ILE A 966 -5.35 28.69 -3.49
N VAL A 967 -5.81 27.44 -3.56
CA VAL A 967 -7.14 27.00 -3.11
C VAL A 967 -7.04 25.85 -2.12
N ASN A 968 -8.15 25.51 -1.47
CA ASN A 968 -8.29 24.25 -0.74
C ASN A 968 -9.07 23.27 -1.60
N GLY A 969 -8.54 22.05 -1.78
CA GLY A 969 -9.20 21.03 -2.59
C GLY A 969 -9.24 21.41 -4.06
N GLU A 970 -10.43 21.45 -4.65
CA GLU A 970 -10.65 21.78 -6.05
C GLU A 970 -11.71 22.89 -6.18
N ASP A 971 -11.53 23.78 -7.16
CA ASP A 971 -12.47 24.84 -7.50
C ASP A 971 -12.40 25.12 -9.01
N VAL A 972 -13.08 26.15 -9.50
CA VAL A 972 -13.02 26.59 -10.90
C VAL A 972 -12.69 28.08 -11.00
N LYS A 973 -12.07 28.48 -12.11
CA LYS A 973 -11.90 29.89 -12.50
C LYS A 973 -12.17 30.07 -13.98
N THR A 974 -12.25 31.33 -14.42
CA THR A 974 -12.29 31.68 -15.84
C THR A 974 -10.87 31.99 -16.33
N ASP A 975 -10.42 31.31 -17.39
CA ASP A 975 -9.10 31.55 -18.00
C ASP A 975 -9.11 32.78 -18.93
N LEU A 976 -7.94 33.18 -19.45
CA LEU A 976 -7.85 34.34 -20.37
C LEU A 976 -8.50 34.09 -21.74
N ASN A 977 -8.89 32.85 -22.03
CA ASN A 977 -9.65 32.49 -23.23
C ASN A 977 -11.17 32.48 -22.98
N GLY A 978 -11.62 32.82 -21.76
CA GLY A 978 -13.04 32.82 -21.38
C GLY A 978 -13.60 31.43 -21.04
N ASN A 979 -12.75 30.41 -20.92
CA ASN A 979 -13.18 29.07 -20.52
C ASN A 979 -13.26 28.96 -19.00
N THR A 980 -14.26 28.23 -18.50
CA THR A 980 -14.22 27.69 -17.15
C THR A 980 -13.21 26.54 -17.11
N VAL A 981 -12.20 26.68 -16.25
CA VAL A 981 -11.12 25.72 -16.03
C VAL A 981 -11.02 25.36 -14.56
N LYS A 982 -10.59 24.13 -14.28
CA LYS A 982 -10.35 23.66 -12.92
C LYS A 982 -9.14 24.35 -12.28
N VAL A 983 -9.20 24.63 -10.99
CA VAL A 983 -8.07 24.96 -10.12
C VAL A 983 -7.97 23.95 -8.97
N PHE A 984 -6.77 23.70 -8.48
CA PHE A 984 -6.56 22.60 -7.54
C PHE A 984 -5.42 22.85 -6.54
N CYS A 985 -5.57 22.24 -5.38
CA CYS A 985 -4.51 21.90 -4.43
C CYS A 985 -4.61 20.40 -4.12
N HIS A 986 -3.65 19.62 -4.60
CA HIS A 986 -3.59 18.17 -4.40
C HIS A 986 -2.34 17.79 -3.64
N HIS A 987 -2.34 16.66 -2.92
CA HIS A 987 -1.11 16.01 -2.48
C HIS A 987 -1.04 14.56 -2.98
N THR A 988 0.12 13.91 -2.86
CA THR A 988 0.26 12.49 -3.23
C THR A 988 -0.59 11.59 -2.32
N GLN A 989 -1.20 10.53 -2.86
CA GLN A 989 -1.97 9.54 -2.07
C GLN A 989 -1.08 8.71 -1.13
N ILE A 990 0.20 8.57 -1.51
CA ILE A 990 1.21 7.82 -0.76
C ILE A 990 2.27 8.83 -0.26
N PRO A 991 2.67 8.76 1.02
CA PRO A 991 3.73 9.61 1.58
C PRO A 991 5.09 9.34 0.95
N LEU A 992 5.99 10.32 1.03
CA LEU A 992 7.34 10.27 0.48
C LEU A 992 8.40 9.78 1.49
N GLY A 993 8.10 9.89 2.79
CA GLY A 993 9.01 9.54 3.88
C GLY A 993 8.55 10.11 5.22
N ILE A 994 9.31 9.79 6.27
CA ILE A 994 9.06 10.29 7.63
C ILE A 994 9.54 11.73 7.75
N ALA A 995 8.70 12.60 8.30
CA ALA A 995 9.07 13.97 8.60
C ALA A 995 10.01 14.00 9.82
N HIS A 996 10.91 14.98 9.85
CA HIS A 996 11.71 15.23 11.03
C HIS A 996 11.62 16.71 11.35
N ASN A 997 11.25 17.01 12.58
CA ASN A 997 11.35 18.34 13.14
C ASN A 997 12.74 18.47 13.74
N ASP A 998 13.53 19.43 13.26
CA ASP A 998 14.81 19.82 13.87
C ASP A 998 14.60 20.54 15.22
#